data_AF-A0A6I3EXN3-F1
#
_entry.id   AF-A0A6I3EXN3-F1
#
_cell.length_a   1.000
_cell.length_b   1.000
_cell.length_c   1.000
_cell.angle_alpha   90.00
_cell.angle_beta   90.00
_cell.angle_gamma   90.00
#
_symmetry.space_group_name_H-M   'P 1'
#
loop_
_entity.id
_entity.type
_entity.pdbx_description
1 polymer ?
#
loop_
_entity_poly.entity_id
_entity_poly.type
_entity_poly.pdbx_seq_one_letter_code
_entity_poly.pdbx_strand_id
1 'polypeptide(L)'
;MDDLGPPPYDDEAAKPTTDPADPVVVGLGQAIDPPSRSATAARRAVSSFRRLGDWGIESWVTLGIVLSCVLFTFTQLSPSDVFSSSTPAGGDMGAHVWAPAYLRDHLLPSFRLTGWTPDWYAGFPAFHFYMVLPSLAIALLSFVLPYGIAFKLVAISGLLTLPVACWLFARLVRLPFPAPPLFAVAATAFLFDRSFSIYGGNIASTMAGEFAFSISLSFAIVFLGVVGRGLENGKHRALAAGLLALTGLCHLIPFLFAIAGAVVWLGVSAARRSGFRTRVWWLLSAGLVGVGLTAWWLVPFYLRSGYMNDMGWEKKTTYVDLLFQRKYLDPQLVNSPPIEWVLVLALLGVVMSIAWKRRGGAFLIGLAVMSALAFRFIPQTRLWNARLLPFWYLSLYLLAALGVAELGRTVATLFAKDPDRPSVLATVTTAVLGAFIAITAIAMPLRAMPNSIGIGPVKVELGGVSSSGSYDWLFLSTRDSSFIPSWARWNFSGYEGKPAYPEYHDIVETMDTLGQTQGCGRAMWEHEEQHDRYGTPMALMLLPFWTDGCIGSMEGLYFEASATTPYHFLNQDELSTGPSNAQRDLPYRPGAPSAEQFDLGVDHLQMFGVKYYMAISEPMIALGRANTSLKEVASSGPWVVFEVAGTELVTALDNNPAVLTGIDTAHGWLDAVVPWYLDKSQWNVWPSSGGPEDWQRITVGEQPSVVPTTPVAVTNVETGTDSISFDVSRPGTPILVKASYFPNWQASGADGPWRVGPNLMVVVPTSEHVSLHYGMTPIDYGSWLLTLLAIAALVALARLGTLAMPEPKPWFTRRSPDSTTEGDSDEPESGSDDGAGGTGGAGSIDAAIFDPTSSIIGDDQEQS
;
A
#
# COMPACT_ATOMS: atom_id res chain seq x y z
N MET A 1 49.95 51.98 -2.69
CA MET A 1 51.30 51.76 -3.26
C MET A 1 51.83 50.54 -2.57
N ASP A 2 52.05 49.51 -3.38
CA ASP A 2 52.66 48.22 -3.08
C ASP A 2 53.99 48.43 -2.27
N ASP A 3 54.57 47.48 -1.55
CA ASP A 3 54.70 46.07 -1.85
C ASP A 3 55.52 45.38 -0.70
N LEU A 4 55.51 44.04 -0.71
CA LEU A 4 56.51 43.09 -0.16
C LEU A 4 56.46 42.68 1.33
N GLY A 5 55.76 41.57 1.59
CA GLY A 5 56.39 40.25 1.79
C GLY A 5 57.09 39.93 3.13
N PRO A 6 56.70 38.85 3.86
CA PRO A 6 57.09 38.60 5.26
C PRO A 6 58.37 37.74 5.44
N PRO A 7 58.99 37.75 6.64
CA PRO A 7 60.14 36.90 6.96
C PRO A 7 59.74 35.55 7.58
N PRO A 8 60.66 34.55 7.62
CA PRO A 8 60.36 33.20 8.09
C PRO A 8 60.64 32.95 9.58
N TYR A 9 59.94 31.91 10.03
CA TYR A 9 59.97 31.14 11.28
C TYR A 9 61.35 30.80 11.87
N ASP A 10 61.49 30.81 13.20
CA ASP A 10 61.65 29.58 14.01
C ASP A 10 61.70 29.83 15.54
N ASP A 11 60.89 29.02 16.23
CA ASP A 11 61.05 28.28 17.49
C ASP A 11 61.49 28.85 18.86
N GLU A 12 60.82 28.24 19.86
CA GLU A 12 61.01 28.19 21.33
C GLU A 12 60.62 29.41 22.18
N ALA A 13 59.58 29.24 23.03
CA ALA A 13 59.75 29.19 24.50
C ALA A 13 58.42 29.17 25.30
N ALA A 14 58.51 28.48 26.44
CA ALA A 14 57.93 28.78 27.75
C ALA A 14 56.42 28.49 28.04
N LYS A 15 56.24 27.62 29.05
CA LYS A 15 55.04 27.54 29.92
C LYS A 15 54.76 28.87 30.60
N PRO A 16 53.49 29.12 30.98
CA PRO A 16 53.20 29.73 32.27
C PRO A 16 52.21 28.92 33.12
N THR A 17 52.41 29.08 34.42
CA THR A 17 51.67 28.59 35.59
C THR A 17 50.42 29.44 35.87
N THR A 18 49.29 28.82 36.23
CA THR A 18 48.21 29.46 37.03
C THR A 18 47.41 28.45 37.86
N ASP A 19 47.56 28.60 39.18
CA ASP A 19 46.60 28.51 40.31
C ASP A 19 45.35 27.57 40.28
N PRO A 20 45.17 26.63 41.24
CA PRO A 20 44.10 25.63 41.21
C PRO A 20 42.84 25.98 42.04
N ALA A 21 42.44 27.25 42.15
CA ALA A 21 41.32 27.66 43.02
C ALA A 21 40.26 28.57 42.36
N ASP A 22 39.91 28.33 41.10
CA ASP A 22 38.78 28.99 40.43
C ASP A 22 37.53 28.08 40.39
N PRO A 23 36.40 28.44 41.06
CA PRO A 23 35.19 27.62 41.09
C PRO A 23 34.47 27.51 39.73
N VAL A 24 34.88 28.26 38.71
CA VAL A 24 34.24 28.23 37.38
C VAL A 24 34.79 27.10 36.48
N VAL A 25 35.94 26.50 36.83
CA VAL A 25 36.56 25.41 36.04
C VAL A 25 36.20 24.00 36.53
N VAL A 26 35.58 23.87 37.70
CA VAL A 26 35.15 22.56 38.25
C VAL A 26 33.81 22.07 37.65
N GLY A 27 33.05 22.94 36.98
CA GLY A 27 31.74 22.61 36.38
C GLY A 27 31.77 22.07 34.94
N LEU A 28 32.92 22.09 34.25
CA LEU A 28 33.03 21.74 32.83
C LEU A 28 34.01 20.57 32.54
N GLY A 29 34.62 19.98 33.57
CA GLY A 29 35.60 18.90 33.46
C GLY A 29 35.11 17.47 33.73
N GLN A 30 33.83 17.27 34.06
CA GLN A 30 33.26 15.93 34.37
C GLN A 30 32.35 15.35 33.27
N ALA A 31 32.55 15.74 32.01
CA ALA A 31 31.71 15.24 30.91
C ALA A 31 32.51 14.80 29.67
N ILE A 32 33.72 14.24 29.82
CA ILE A 32 34.36 13.48 28.74
C ILE A 32 35.12 12.28 29.34
N ASP A 33 34.37 11.35 29.93
CA ASP A 33 34.71 9.94 29.72
C ASP A 33 34.12 9.57 28.35
N PRO A 34 34.90 9.03 27.40
CA PRO A 34 34.35 8.56 26.14
C PRO A 34 33.28 7.50 26.44
N PRO A 35 32.08 7.57 25.84
CA PRO A 35 31.01 6.67 26.19
C PRO A 35 31.47 5.25 25.90
N SER A 36 31.62 4.45 26.96
CA SER A 36 31.92 3.00 26.92
C SER A 36 30.94 2.22 26.04
N ARG A 37 29.82 2.83 25.62
CA ARG A 37 28.86 2.33 24.63
C ARG A 37 29.41 2.25 23.20
N SER A 38 30.28 3.18 22.78
CA SER A 38 30.89 3.18 21.43
C SER A 38 31.89 2.03 21.27
N ALA A 39 32.74 1.82 22.29
CA ALA A 39 33.66 0.69 22.35
C ALA A 39 32.92 -0.66 22.47
N THR A 40 31.74 -0.71 23.10
CA THR A 40 30.92 -1.92 23.19
C THR A 40 30.21 -2.26 21.87
N ALA A 41 29.78 -1.25 21.10
CA ALA A 41 29.22 -1.43 19.76
C ALA A 41 30.30 -1.87 18.75
N ALA A 42 31.48 -1.25 18.78
CA ALA A 42 32.63 -1.65 17.99
C ALA A 42 33.15 -3.05 18.37
N ARG A 43 33.23 -3.38 19.68
CA ARG A 43 33.57 -4.74 20.14
C ARG A 43 32.48 -5.77 19.81
N ARG A 44 31.19 -5.39 19.77
CA ARG A 44 30.11 -6.26 19.29
C ARG A 44 30.24 -6.51 17.79
N ALA A 45 30.49 -5.48 16.98
CA ALA A 45 30.74 -5.63 15.55
C ALA A 45 31.96 -6.51 15.28
N VAL A 46 33.09 -6.27 15.95
CA VAL A 46 34.31 -7.08 15.86
C VAL A 46 34.09 -8.51 16.40
N SER A 47 33.25 -8.71 17.42
CA SER A 47 32.85 -10.06 17.88
C SER A 47 31.89 -10.77 16.91
N SER A 48 31.09 -10.04 16.14
CA SER A 48 30.24 -10.58 15.07
C SER A 48 31.07 -11.05 13.88
N PHE A 49 32.16 -10.34 13.56
CA PHE A 49 33.12 -10.77 12.54
C PHE A 49 33.96 -11.97 13.00
N ARG A 50 34.36 -12.05 14.28
CA ARG A 50 35.01 -13.25 14.85
C ARG A 50 34.12 -14.50 14.86
N ARG A 51 32.77 -14.35 14.85
CA ARG A 51 31.82 -15.46 14.80
C ARG A 51 31.64 -16.08 13.42
N LEU A 52 32.10 -15.45 12.34
CA LEU A 52 31.98 -16.04 10.99
C LEU A 52 32.80 -17.34 10.86
N GLY A 53 33.92 -17.45 11.60
CA GLY A 53 34.74 -18.66 11.66
C GLY A 53 34.05 -19.85 12.37
N ASP A 54 33.03 -19.59 13.19
CA ASP A 54 32.29 -20.61 13.96
C ASP A 54 30.98 -21.06 13.26
N TRP A 55 30.72 -20.57 12.04
CA TRP A 55 29.50 -20.90 11.32
C TRP A 55 29.54 -22.34 10.80
N GLY A 56 28.62 -23.17 11.29
CA GLY A 56 28.35 -24.47 10.71
C GLY A 56 27.86 -24.36 9.26
N ILE A 57 28.02 -25.43 8.49
CA ILE A 57 27.65 -25.51 7.06
C ILE A 57 26.21 -25.06 6.78
N GLU A 58 25.26 -25.36 7.65
CA GLU A 58 23.85 -24.93 7.51
C GLU A 58 23.71 -23.40 7.47
N SER A 59 24.54 -22.67 8.22
CA SER A 59 24.51 -21.21 8.26
C SER A 59 25.07 -20.60 6.98
N TRP A 60 26.17 -21.17 6.45
CA TRP A 60 26.73 -20.76 5.16
C TRP A 60 25.79 -21.06 4.00
N VAL A 61 25.19 -22.25 3.97
CA VAL A 61 24.18 -22.63 2.97
C VAL A 61 22.97 -21.70 3.05
N THR A 62 22.52 -21.38 4.27
CA THR A 62 21.41 -20.44 4.47
C THR A 62 21.74 -19.05 3.94
N LEU A 63 22.91 -18.50 4.28
CA LEU A 63 23.36 -17.19 3.79
C LEU A 63 23.46 -17.20 2.26
N GLY A 64 24.09 -18.23 1.69
CA GLY A 64 24.23 -18.38 0.24
C GLY A 64 22.89 -18.39 -0.48
N ILE A 65 21.92 -19.18 0.00
CA ILE A 65 20.58 -19.26 -0.61
C ILE A 65 19.83 -17.92 -0.48
N VAL A 66 19.78 -17.32 0.72
CA VAL A 66 19.06 -16.05 0.94
C VAL A 66 19.68 -14.93 0.12
N LEU A 67 21.01 -14.82 0.10
CA LEU A 67 21.71 -13.83 -0.72
C LEU A 67 21.46 -14.07 -2.21
N SER A 68 21.48 -15.33 -2.66
CA SER A 68 21.20 -15.68 -4.06
C SER A 68 19.78 -15.29 -4.46
N CYS A 69 18.77 -15.52 -3.60
CA CYS A 69 17.40 -15.07 -3.83
C CYS A 69 17.31 -13.55 -4.01
N VAL A 70 17.94 -12.77 -3.13
CA VAL A 70 17.93 -11.31 -3.19
C VAL A 70 18.66 -10.80 -4.44
N LEU A 71 19.87 -11.31 -4.69
CA LEU A 71 20.66 -10.92 -5.86
C LEU A 71 20.00 -11.34 -7.16
N PHE A 72 19.44 -12.55 -7.23
CA PHE A 72 18.69 -13.02 -8.40
C PHE A 72 17.52 -12.08 -8.69
N THR A 73 16.65 -11.81 -7.71
CA THR A 73 15.55 -10.85 -7.87
C THR A 73 16.07 -9.49 -8.36
N PHE A 74 17.11 -8.94 -7.72
CA PHE A 74 17.69 -7.66 -8.11
C PHE A 74 18.17 -7.63 -9.57
N THR A 75 18.86 -8.68 -10.03
CA THR A 75 19.34 -8.76 -11.43
C THR A 75 18.22 -8.78 -12.46
N GLN A 76 17.01 -9.20 -12.08
CA GLN A 76 15.85 -9.20 -12.98
C GLN A 76 15.09 -7.87 -12.99
N LEU A 77 15.45 -6.91 -12.13
CA LEU A 77 14.82 -5.59 -12.03
C LEU A 77 15.56 -4.51 -12.83
N SER A 78 16.35 -4.90 -13.84
CA SER A 78 17.16 -3.99 -14.66
C SER A 78 18.06 -3.04 -13.85
N PRO A 79 19.11 -3.53 -13.16
CA PRO A 79 19.96 -2.72 -12.28
C PRO A 79 20.52 -1.44 -12.89
N SER A 80 20.84 -1.42 -14.18
CA SER A 80 21.32 -0.21 -14.87
C SER A 80 20.28 0.91 -14.84
N ASP A 81 19.01 0.56 -15.00
CA ASP A 81 17.89 1.49 -15.04
C ASP A 81 17.45 1.88 -13.62
N VAL A 82 17.61 0.99 -12.63
CA VAL A 82 17.40 1.32 -11.21
C VAL A 82 18.34 2.45 -10.75
N PHE A 83 19.58 2.43 -11.22
CA PHE A 83 20.58 3.44 -10.87
C PHE A 83 20.68 4.59 -11.88
N SER A 84 19.82 4.63 -12.91
CA SER A 84 19.71 5.81 -13.78
C SER A 84 18.85 6.89 -13.10
N SER A 85 19.15 8.16 -13.39
CA SER A 85 18.41 9.30 -12.86
C SER A 85 17.05 9.52 -13.52
N SER A 86 16.64 8.70 -14.49
CA SER A 86 15.37 8.84 -15.18
C SER A 86 14.18 8.72 -14.21
N THR A 87 13.11 9.44 -14.54
CA THR A 87 11.88 9.49 -13.76
C THR A 87 11.06 8.23 -14.05
N PRO A 88 10.76 7.38 -13.05
CA PRO A 88 10.01 6.14 -13.26
C PRO A 88 8.70 6.37 -14.01
N ALA A 89 8.38 5.46 -14.94
CA ALA A 89 7.13 5.41 -15.70
C ALA A 89 6.43 4.05 -15.46
N GLY A 90 5.44 3.70 -16.27
CA GLY A 90 4.79 2.39 -16.28
C GLY A 90 3.58 2.30 -15.34
N GLY A 91 2.43 1.88 -15.87
CA GLY A 91 1.18 1.76 -15.10
C GLY A 91 0.95 2.97 -14.19
N ASP A 92 0.45 2.72 -12.97
CA ASP A 92 0.21 3.76 -11.97
C ASP A 92 1.54 4.30 -11.41
N MET A 93 2.64 3.53 -11.51
CA MET A 93 3.95 3.94 -11.00
C MET A 93 4.41 5.25 -11.61
N GLY A 94 4.13 5.47 -12.90
CA GLY A 94 4.48 6.72 -13.57
C GLY A 94 3.87 7.95 -12.89
N ALA A 95 2.61 7.90 -12.49
CA ALA A 95 1.96 9.03 -11.82
C ALA A 95 2.28 9.11 -10.32
N HIS A 96 2.74 8.03 -9.68
CA HIS A 96 3.19 8.04 -8.29
C HIS A 96 4.39 8.97 -8.03
N VAL A 97 5.13 9.38 -9.05
CA VAL A 97 6.26 10.32 -8.91
C VAL A 97 5.83 11.70 -8.43
N TRP A 98 4.54 12.07 -8.55
CA TRP A 98 4.03 13.34 -8.02
C TRP A 98 4.05 13.37 -6.48
N ALA A 99 3.53 12.34 -5.81
CA ALA A 99 3.25 12.41 -4.36
C ALA A 99 4.49 12.61 -3.46
N PRO A 100 5.63 11.93 -3.66
CA PRO A 100 6.83 12.17 -2.86
C PRO A 100 7.42 13.57 -3.09
N ALA A 101 7.35 14.08 -4.33
CA ALA A 101 7.78 15.44 -4.63
C ALA A 101 6.87 16.46 -3.95
N TYR A 102 5.55 16.29 -4.07
CA TYR A 102 4.58 17.14 -3.38
C TYR A 102 4.79 17.16 -1.86
N LEU A 103 5.04 15.98 -1.26
CA LEU A 103 5.37 15.85 0.15
C LEU A 103 6.66 16.64 0.50
N ARG A 104 7.71 16.50 -0.32
CA ARG A 104 9.00 17.17 -0.13
C ARG A 104 8.88 18.69 -0.22
N ASP A 105 8.15 19.19 -1.20
CA ASP A 105 8.20 20.59 -1.61
C ASP A 105 7.13 21.46 -0.93
N HIS A 106 5.98 20.87 -0.56
CA HIS A 106 4.86 21.62 0.00
C HIS A 106 4.50 21.24 1.45
N LEU A 107 4.53 19.95 1.79
CA LEU A 107 4.05 19.48 3.09
C LEU A 107 5.14 19.48 4.18
N LEU A 108 6.31 18.88 3.90
CA LEU A 108 7.41 18.80 4.86
C LEU A 108 7.95 20.17 5.32
N PRO A 109 8.09 21.20 4.46
CA PRO A 109 8.50 22.54 4.89
C PRO A 109 7.54 23.16 5.90
N SER A 110 6.27 22.75 5.85
CA SER A 110 5.21 23.17 6.78
C SER A 110 5.05 22.25 7.98
N PHE A 111 5.97 21.29 8.19
CA PHE A 111 5.91 20.24 9.22
C PHE A 111 4.63 19.39 9.17
N ARG A 112 4.10 19.17 7.96
CA ARG A 112 2.89 18.36 7.73
C ARG A 112 3.22 17.06 6.99
N LEU A 113 2.39 16.05 7.23
CA LEU A 113 2.41 14.76 6.52
C LEU A 113 1.15 14.53 5.67
N THR A 114 0.15 15.39 5.83
CA THR A 114 -1.10 15.45 5.08
C THR A 114 -1.45 16.91 4.82
N GLY A 115 -2.22 17.19 3.77
CA GLY A 115 -2.62 18.56 3.44
C GLY A 115 -3.56 18.61 2.26
N TRP A 116 -3.80 19.81 1.73
CA TRP A 116 -4.52 20.02 0.48
C TRP A 116 -3.55 20.13 -0.68
N THR A 117 -3.99 19.78 -1.88
CA THR A 117 -3.35 20.14 -3.16
C THR A 117 -4.44 20.56 -4.15
N PRO A 118 -4.20 21.57 -5.01
CA PRO A 118 -5.07 21.90 -6.14
C PRO A 118 -4.77 21.10 -7.42
N ASP A 119 -3.71 20.29 -7.42
CA ASP A 119 -3.06 19.76 -8.63
C ASP A 119 -3.95 18.84 -9.47
N TRP A 120 -4.79 18.02 -8.82
CA TRP A 120 -5.71 17.07 -9.46
C TRP A 120 -7.15 17.30 -9.06
N TYR A 121 -8.10 17.02 -9.96
CA TYR A 121 -9.54 16.95 -9.65
C TYR A 121 -10.12 18.23 -9.03
N ALA A 122 -9.66 19.42 -9.45
CA ALA A 122 -9.97 20.70 -8.78
C ALA A 122 -9.58 20.77 -7.28
N GLY A 123 -8.76 19.82 -6.85
CA GLY A 123 -8.16 19.68 -5.54
C GLY A 123 -8.60 18.43 -4.77
N PHE A 124 -7.73 17.96 -3.87
CA PHE A 124 -8.00 16.81 -3.00
C PHE A 124 -7.11 16.81 -1.74
N PRO A 125 -7.50 16.08 -0.68
CA PRO A 125 -6.71 15.97 0.56
C PRO A 125 -5.54 14.98 0.39
N ALA A 126 -4.38 15.49 -0.01
CA ALA A 126 -3.13 14.72 -0.16
C ALA A 126 -2.78 13.92 1.11
N PHE A 127 -2.46 12.64 0.92
CA PHE A 127 -2.09 11.66 1.97
C PHE A 127 -3.17 11.35 3.02
N HIS A 128 -4.40 11.84 2.86
CA HIS A 128 -5.50 11.51 3.78
C HIS A 128 -6.06 10.10 3.54
N PHE A 129 -6.09 9.66 2.28
CA PHE A 129 -6.61 8.36 1.86
C PHE A 129 -5.56 7.42 1.24
N TYR A 130 -4.32 7.90 1.10
CA TYR A 130 -3.19 7.15 0.53
C TYR A 130 -2.02 7.03 1.50
N MET A 131 -1.09 6.13 1.18
CA MET A 131 -0.03 5.69 2.07
C MET A 131 1.10 6.72 2.15
N VAL A 132 1.56 7.03 3.37
CA VAL A 132 2.49 8.13 3.59
C VAL A 132 3.94 7.67 3.66
N LEU A 133 4.20 6.53 4.32
CA LEU A 133 5.57 6.16 4.68
C LEU A 133 6.49 5.86 3.48
N PRO A 134 6.05 5.15 2.42
CA PRO A 134 6.87 4.95 1.23
C PRO A 134 7.21 6.26 0.52
N SER A 135 6.25 7.16 0.33
CA SER A 135 6.48 8.48 -0.26
C SER A 135 7.40 9.34 0.61
N LEU A 136 7.25 9.28 1.94
CA LEU A 136 8.15 9.95 2.86
C LEU A 136 9.58 9.42 2.76
N ALA A 137 9.76 8.10 2.63
CA ALA A 137 11.08 7.50 2.44
C ALA A 137 11.74 7.96 1.13
N ILE A 138 10.96 8.07 0.04
CA ILE A 138 11.44 8.59 -1.25
C ILE A 138 11.85 10.06 -1.12
N ALA A 139 10.97 10.90 -0.54
CA ALA A 139 11.23 12.32 -0.31
C ALA A 139 12.51 12.52 0.50
N LEU A 140 12.66 11.80 1.62
CA LEU A 140 13.84 11.89 2.48
C LEU A 140 15.12 11.41 1.78
N LEU A 141 15.04 10.32 1.01
CA LEU A 141 16.20 9.80 0.27
C LEU A 141 16.60 10.73 -0.89
N SER A 142 15.65 11.47 -1.46
CA SER A 142 15.91 12.42 -2.55
C SER A 142 16.74 13.65 -2.13
N PHE A 143 16.92 13.90 -0.82
CA PHE A 143 17.86 14.91 -0.34
C PHE A 143 19.34 14.52 -0.53
N VAL A 144 19.63 13.22 -0.70
CA VAL A 144 21.00 12.71 -0.82
C VAL A 144 21.26 11.93 -2.12
N LEU A 145 20.21 11.53 -2.84
CA LEU A 145 20.27 10.86 -4.14
C LEU A 145 19.40 11.59 -5.16
N PRO A 146 19.70 11.51 -6.48
CA PRO A 146 18.78 11.96 -7.51
C PRO A 146 17.38 11.37 -7.33
N TYR A 147 16.34 12.18 -7.57
CA TYR A 147 14.94 11.82 -7.29
C TYR A 147 14.53 10.48 -7.91
N GLY A 148 14.83 10.27 -9.20
CA GLY A 148 14.54 9.02 -9.89
C GLY A 148 15.19 7.79 -9.25
N ILE A 149 16.46 7.91 -8.82
CA ILE A 149 17.17 6.82 -8.13
C ILE A 149 16.54 6.56 -6.75
N ALA A 150 16.27 7.62 -5.97
CA ALA A 150 15.62 7.51 -4.68
C ALA A 150 14.27 6.79 -4.77
N PHE A 151 13.45 7.16 -5.76
CA PHE A 151 12.16 6.53 -6.03
C PHE A 151 12.33 5.05 -6.34
N LYS A 152 13.17 4.69 -7.32
CA LYS A 152 13.36 3.30 -7.76
C LYS A 152 13.87 2.40 -6.65
N LEU A 153 14.81 2.88 -5.84
CA LEU A 153 15.36 2.11 -4.71
C LEU A 153 14.31 1.80 -3.65
N VAL A 154 13.43 2.75 -3.32
CA VAL A 154 12.33 2.49 -2.39
C VAL A 154 11.28 1.59 -3.04
N ALA A 155 10.93 1.82 -4.31
CA ALA A 155 9.94 1.00 -5.02
C ALA A 155 10.30 -0.49 -5.04
N ILE A 156 11.58 -0.83 -5.24
CA ILE A 156 12.03 -2.23 -5.22
C ILE A 156 12.30 -2.79 -3.83
N SER A 157 12.34 -1.97 -2.78
CA SER A 157 12.82 -2.41 -1.46
C SER A 157 11.98 -3.55 -0.91
N GLY A 158 10.65 -3.49 -1.06
CA GLY A 158 9.74 -4.57 -0.65
C GLY A 158 10.02 -5.91 -1.35
N LEU A 159 10.37 -5.87 -2.64
CA LEU A 159 10.73 -7.05 -3.42
C LEU A 159 12.04 -7.68 -2.91
N LEU A 160 13.03 -6.84 -2.60
CA LEU A 160 14.33 -7.31 -2.11
C LEU A 160 14.27 -7.79 -0.65
N THR A 161 13.38 -7.22 0.16
CA THR A 161 13.25 -7.61 1.57
C THR A 161 12.34 -8.80 1.80
N LEU A 162 11.40 -9.12 0.90
CA LEU A 162 10.45 -10.22 1.13
C LEU A 162 11.12 -11.60 1.34
N PRO A 163 12.13 -12.01 0.54
CA PRO A 163 12.84 -13.27 0.80
C PRO A 163 13.50 -13.31 2.19
N VAL A 164 14.07 -12.17 2.62
CA VAL A 164 14.67 -12.02 3.96
C VAL A 164 13.59 -12.06 5.03
N ALA A 165 12.44 -11.43 4.82
CA ALA A 165 11.32 -11.43 5.74
C ALA A 165 10.75 -12.84 5.96
N CYS A 166 10.57 -13.62 4.90
CA CYS A 166 10.08 -15.01 4.98
C CYS A 166 11.11 -15.95 5.65
N TRP A 167 12.41 -15.78 5.35
CA TRP A 167 13.47 -16.47 6.09
C TRP A 167 13.44 -16.11 7.59
N LEU A 168 13.33 -14.83 7.91
CA LEU A 168 13.30 -14.33 9.28
C LEU A 168 12.07 -14.84 10.03
N PHE A 169 10.90 -14.86 9.37
CA PHE A 169 9.69 -15.47 9.91
C PHE A 169 9.95 -16.93 10.31
N ALA A 170 10.49 -17.76 9.41
CA ALA A 170 10.78 -19.16 9.69
C ALA A 170 11.76 -19.34 10.87
N ARG A 171 12.78 -18.48 10.97
CA ARG A 171 13.71 -18.45 12.12
C ARG A 171 13.03 -18.06 13.41
N LEU A 172 12.18 -17.03 13.39
CA LEU A 172 11.47 -16.51 14.57
C LEU A 172 10.48 -17.56 15.11
N VAL A 173 9.80 -18.28 14.23
CA VAL A 173 8.86 -19.36 14.63
C VAL A 173 9.56 -20.71 14.87
N ARG A 174 10.91 -20.73 14.83
CA ARG A 174 11.77 -21.88 15.12
C ARG A 174 11.51 -23.10 14.23
N LEU A 175 11.25 -22.87 12.94
CA LEU A 175 11.23 -23.97 11.98
C LEU A 175 12.65 -24.53 11.81
N PRO A 176 12.82 -25.86 11.82
CA PRO A 176 14.12 -26.47 11.76
C PRO A 176 14.72 -26.38 10.35
N PHE A 177 16.06 -26.40 10.25
CA PHE A 177 16.74 -26.49 8.96
C PHE A 177 16.32 -27.78 8.22
N PRO A 178 16.01 -27.74 6.91
CA PRO A 178 16.29 -26.67 5.94
C PRO A 178 15.14 -25.68 5.65
N ALA A 179 14.09 -25.63 6.48
CA ALA A 179 12.94 -24.76 6.19
C ALA A 179 13.28 -23.26 6.05
N PRO A 180 14.10 -22.64 6.92
CA PRO A 180 14.36 -21.20 6.81
C PRO A 180 14.92 -20.71 5.47
N PRO A 181 15.98 -21.30 4.88
CA PRO A 181 16.42 -20.88 3.54
C PRO A 181 15.38 -21.20 2.45
N LEU A 182 14.64 -22.31 2.55
CA LEU A 182 13.60 -22.65 1.57
C LEU A 182 12.41 -21.68 1.62
N PHE A 183 12.16 -21.00 2.74
CA PHE A 183 11.16 -19.93 2.83
C PHE A 183 11.56 -18.69 2.00
N ALA A 184 12.86 -18.37 1.92
CA ALA A 184 13.33 -17.32 1.02
C ALA A 184 13.16 -17.70 -0.45
N VAL A 185 13.39 -18.98 -0.78
CA VAL A 185 13.14 -19.53 -2.13
C VAL A 185 11.65 -19.46 -2.48
N ALA A 186 10.76 -19.85 -1.58
CA ALA A 186 9.32 -19.76 -1.78
C ALA A 186 8.84 -18.30 -1.97
N ALA A 187 9.36 -17.37 -1.17
CA ALA A 187 9.09 -15.95 -1.38
C ALA A 187 9.56 -15.48 -2.76
N THR A 188 10.72 -15.94 -3.22
CA THR A 188 11.23 -15.64 -4.56
C THR A 188 10.29 -16.20 -5.64
N ALA A 189 9.82 -17.43 -5.51
CA ALA A 189 8.82 -18.01 -6.43
C ALA A 189 7.53 -17.19 -6.47
N PHE A 190 7.04 -16.73 -5.32
CA PHE A 190 5.90 -15.82 -5.23
C PHE A 190 6.13 -14.47 -5.92
N LEU A 191 7.33 -13.88 -5.77
CA LEU A 191 7.68 -12.62 -6.43
C LEU A 191 7.62 -12.72 -7.96
N PHE A 192 7.98 -13.88 -8.51
CA PHE A 192 7.96 -14.17 -9.95
C PHE A 192 6.66 -14.83 -10.44
N ASP A 193 5.63 -14.91 -9.60
CA ASP A 193 4.31 -15.42 -10.02
C ASP A 193 3.70 -14.46 -11.05
N ARG A 194 3.42 -14.97 -12.26
CA ARG A 194 2.89 -14.22 -13.41
C ARG A 194 1.38 -14.35 -13.58
N SER A 195 0.69 -14.95 -12.61
CA SER A 195 -0.75 -15.16 -12.73
C SER A 195 -1.58 -13.94 -12.32
N PHE A 196 -0.96 -12.85 -11.87
CA PHE A 196 -1.61 -11.60 -11.49
C PHE A 196 -0.64 -10.41 -11.61
N SER A 197 -1.16 -9.23 -11.96
CA SER A 197 -0.35 -8.02 -12.15
C SER A 197 -0.83 -6.81 -11.36
N ILE A 198 -1.99 -6.82 -10.69
CA ILE A 198 -2.51 -5.67 -9.92
C ILE A 198 -3.08 -6.05 -8.54
N TYR A 199 -2.79 -7.26 -8.05
CA TYR A 199 -3.32 -7.71 -6.76
C TYR A 199 -2.43 -7.33 -5.59
N GLY A 200 -1.11 -7.21 -5.81
CA GLY A 200 -0.12 -6.78 -4.81
C GLY A 200 0.95 -7.82 -4.48
N GLY A 201 2.15 -7.36 -4.11
CA GLY A 201 3.19 -8.17 -3.47
C GLY A 201 4.18 -8.88 -4.39
N ASN A 202 3.82 -9.19 -5.65
CA ASN A 202 4.75 -9.73 -6.65
C ASN A 202 5.42 -8.62 -7.48
N ILE A 203 6.35 -8.98 -8.37
CA ILE A 203 7.06 -8.01 -9.21
C ILE A 203 6.08 -7.33 -10.18
N ALA A 204 5.18 -8.08 -10.81
CA ALA A 204 4.23 -7.52 -11.78
C ALA A 204 3.34 -6.43 -11.15
N SER A 205 2.79 -6.67 -9.94
CA SER A 205 2.05 -5.67 -9.18
C SER A 205 2.89 -4.51 -8.69
N THR A 206 4.10 -4.77 -8.20
CA THR A 206 4.99 -3.68 -7.80
C THR A 206 5.28 -2.74 -8.97
N MET A 207 5.51 -3.32 -10.15
CA MET A 207 5.72 -2.58 -11.39
C MET A 207 4.44 -1.95 -11.96
N ALA A 208 3.26 -2.34 -11.49
CA ALA A 208 2.00 -1.66 -11.83
C ALA A 208 1.77 -0.42 -10.96
N GLY A 209 2.50 -0.24 -9.85
CA GLY A 209 2.32 0.86 -8.87
C GLY A 209 2.20 0.39 -7.42
N GLU A 210 2.07 -0.92 -7.17
CA GLU A 210 1.79 -1.49 -5.85
C GLU A 210 3.03 -1.68 -4.95
N PHE A 211 4.02 -0.80 -5.07
CA PHE A 211 5.26 -0.91 -4.31
C PHE A 211 5.05 -0.70 -2.80
N ALA A 212 4.11 0.18 -2.43
CA ALA A 212 3.70 0.39 -1.04
C ALA A 212 3.15 -0.91 -0.40
N PHE A 213 2.37 -1.68 -1.17
CA PHE A 213 1.88 -3.01 -0.76
C PHE A 213 3.04 -3.96 -0.51
N SER A 214 4.00 -4.05 -1.43
CA SER A 214 5.15 -4.97 -1.33
C SER A 214 6.06 -4.68 -0.12
N ILE A 215 6.29 -3.39 0.18
CA ILE A 215 7.01 -2.97 1.38
C ILE A 215 6.23 -3.35 2.64
N SER A 216 4.93 -3.04 2.67
CA SER A 216 4.04 -3.37 3.79
C SER A 216 3.99 -4.88 4.06
N LEU A 217 3.90 -5.71 3.01
CA LEU A 217 3.90 -7.17 3.11
C LEU A 217 5.18 -7.70 3.76
N SER A 218 6.35 -7.14 3.45
CA SER A 218 7.61 -7.50 4.11
C SER A 218 7.55 -7.24 5.61
N PHE A 219 7.04 -6.07 6.04
CA PHE A 219 6.85 -5.78 7.46
C PHE A 219 5.82 -6.69 8.11
N ALA A 220 4.70 -6.98 7.44
CA ALA A 220 3.65 -7.88 7.93
C ALA A 220 4.20 -9.27 8.23
N ILE A 221 5.02 -9.84 7.35
CA ILE A 221 5.61 -11.17 7.55
C ILE A 221 6.58 -11.18 8.75
N VAL A 222 7.43 -10.16 8.90
CA VAL A 222 8.31 -10.05 10.08
C VAL A 222 7.49 -9.85 11.35
N PHE A 223 6.46 -9.00 11.32
CA PHE A 223 5.52 -8.80 12.42
C PHE A 223 4.90 -10.14 12.86
N LEU A 224 4.37 -10.94 11.93
CA LEU A 224 3.77 -12.24 12.22
C LEU A 224 4.79 -13.22 12.81
N GLY A 225 6.05 -13.16 12.40
CA GLY A 225 7.13 -13.93 13.01
C GLY A 225 7.40 -13.50 14.45
N VAL A 226 7.45 -12.19 14.70
CA VAL A 226 7.65 -11.61 16.03
C VAL A 226 6.47 -11.91 16.96
N VAL A 227 5.23 -11.86 16.47
CA VAL A 227 4.03 -12.28 17.23
C VAL A 227 4.09 -13.75 17.57
N GLY A 228 4.36 -14.62 16.58
CA GLY A 228 4.51 -16.05 16.79
C GLY A 228 5.52 -16.36 17.89
N ARG A 229 6.66 -15.65 17.88
CA ARG A 229 7.73 -15.76 18.87
C ARG A 229 7.38 -15.18 20.24
N GLY A 230 6.81 -13.98 20.26
CA GLY A 230 6.43 -13.24 21.47
C GLY A 230 5.35 -13.95 22.27
N LEU A 231 4.40 -14.59 21.59
CA LEU A 231 3.40 -15.44 22.25
C LEU A 231 4.03 -16.68 22.92
N GLU A 232 5.26 -17.10 22.59
CA GLU A 232 5.93 -18.19 23.33
C GLU A 232 6.65 -17.69 24.57
N ASN A 233 7.38 -16.59 24.43
CA ASN A 233 8.40 -16.19 25.40
C ASN A 233 8.08 -14.87 26.13
N GLY A 234 6.97 -14.21 25.79
CA GLY A 234 6.53 -12.95 26.38
C GLY A 234 7.35 -11.72 25.99
N LYS A 235 8.32 -11.85 25.06
CA LYS A 235 9.23 -10.78 24.62
C LYS A 235 8.67 -10.01 23.42
N HIS A 236 9.37 -8.94 23.02
CA HIS A 236 9.21 -8.23 21.74
C HIS A 236 7.91 -7.43 21.51
N ARG A 237 7.15 -7.09 22.55
CA ARG A 237 5.90 -6.30 22.40
C ARG A 237 6.10 -4.97 21.67
N ALA A 238 7.12 -4.19 22.06
CA ALA A 238 7.41 -2.91 21.42
C ALA A 238 7.84 -3.08 19.94
N LEU A 239 8.66 -4.10 19.64
CA LEU A 239 9.04 -4.41 18.26
C LEU A 239 7.82 -4.80 17.41
N ALA A 240 6.92 -5.63 17.96
CA ALA A 240 5.69 -6.01 17.28
C ALA A 240 4.79 -4.78 17.02
N ALA A 241 4.64 -3.89 18.01
CA ALA A 241 3.88 -2.65 17.84
C ALA A 241 4.47 -1.76 16.73
N GLY A 242 5.79 -1.57 16.72
CA GLY A 242 6.48 -0.79 15.69
C GLY A 242 6.33 -1.41 14.29
N LEU A 243 6.51 -2.73 14.15
CA LEU A 243 6.34 -3.42 12.86
C LEU A 243 4.89 -3.36 12.36
N LEU A 244 3.90 -3.47 13.25
CA LEU A 244 2.49 -3.32 12.91
C LEU A 244 2.20 -1.90 12.41
N ALA A 245 2.75 -0.88 13.07
CA ALA A 245 2.62 0.51 12.65
C ALA A 245 3.27 0.75 11.28
N LEU A 246 4.48 0.24 11.05
CA LEU A 246 5.16 0.31 9.75
C LEU A 246 4.35 -0.38 8.65
N THR A 247 3.72 -1.51 8.96
CA THR A 247 2.82 -2.20 8.03
C THR A 247 1.64 -1.30 7.64
N GLY A 248 0.96 -0.72 8.64
CA GLY A 248 -0.20 0.18 8.45
C GLY A 248 0.12 1.45 7.66
N LEU A 249 1.20 2.14 8.03
CA LEU A 249 1.63 3.37 7.37
C LEU A 249 2.19 3.14 5.95
N CYS A 250 2.56 1.90 5.62
CA CYS A 250 2.92 1.51 4.26
C CYS A 250 1.72 1.11 3.41
N HIS A 251 0.78 0.32 3.93
CA HIS A 251 -0.40 -0.11 3.18
C HIS A 251 -1.50 -0.71 4.08
N LEU A 252 -2.76 -0.27 3.91
CA LEU A 252 -3.91 -0.72 4.73
C LEU A 252 -4.25 -2.22 4.56
N ILE A 253 -4.22 -2.74 3.32
CA ILE A 253 -4.58 -4.15 3.05
C ILE A 253 -3.63 -5.16 3.75
N PRO A 254 -2.30 -5.12 3.59
CA PRO A 254 -1.40 -5.98 4.36
C PRO A 254 -1.44 -5.73 5.87
N PHE A 255 -1.85 -4.54 6.33
CA PHE A 255 -2.09 -4.27 7.75
C PHE A 255 -3.28 -5.04 8.31
N LEU A 256 -4.41 -5.07 7.59
CA LEU A 256 -5.55 -5.92 7.96
C LEU A 256 -5.16 -7.41 7.94
N PHE A 257 -4.38 -7.84 6.95
CA PHE A 257 -3.82 -9.20 6.90
C PHE A 257 -2.92 -9.51 8.10
N ALA A 258 -2.05 -8.58 8.51
CA ALA A 258 -1.19 -8.74 9.67
C ALA A 258 -2.01 -8.90 10.97
N ILE A 259 -3.05 -8.09 11.16
CA ILE A 259 -3.98 -8.20 12.30
C ILE A 259 -4.69 -9.55 12.28
N ALA A 260 -5.24 -9.96 11.13
CA ALA A 260 -5.92 -11.25 10.98
C ALA A 260 -4.97 -12.42 11.26
N GLY A 261 -3.73 -12.38 10.76
CA GLY A 261 -2.70 -13.37 11.08
C GLY A 261 -2.35 -13.39 12.57
N ALA A 262 -2.31 -12.25 13.26
CA ALA A 262 -2.10 -12.23 14.70
C ALA A 262 -3.24 -12.92 15.48
N VAL A 263 -4.48 -12.82 14.98
CA VAL A 263 -5.64 -13.57 15.50
C VAL A 263 -5.50 -15.07 15.23
N VAL A 264 -5.05 -15.48 14.03
CA VAL A 264 -4.74 -16.90 13.74
C VAL A 264 -3.70 -17.43 14.72
N TRP A 265 -2.66 -16.65 15.02
CA TRP A 265 -1.66 -17.00 16.03
C TRP A 265 -2.24 -17.20 17.43
N LEU A 266 -3.22 -16.37 17.82
CA LEU A 266 -3.94 -16.51 19.08
C LEU A 266 -4.75 -17.81 19.09
N GLY A 267 -5.44 -18.14 17.99
CA GLY A 267 -6.17 -19.41 17.83
C GLY A 267 -5.25 -20.64 17.95
N VAL A 268 -4.11 -20.64 17.26
CA VAL A 268 -3.09 -21.69 17.39
C VAL A 268 -2.57 -21.80 18.84
N SER A 269 -2.51 -20.67 19.55
CA SER A 269 -2.07 -20.63 20.94
C SER A 269 -3.13 -21.07 21.95
N ALA A 270 -4.42 -20.95 21.62
CA ALA A 270 -5.55 -21.32 22.47
C ALA A 270 -5.55 -22.82 22.80
N ALA A 271 -5.07 -23.66 21.87
CA ALA A 271 -4.90 -25.10 22.06
C ALA A 271 -4.02 -25.48 23.28
N ARG A 272 -3.17 -24.56 23.77
CA ARG A 272 -2.29 -24.82 24.93
C ARG A 272 -2.97 -24.62 26.31
N ARG A 273 -4.13 -23.95 26.37
CA ARG A 273 -4.95 -23.54 27.55
C ARG A 273 -4.22 -22.73 28.66
N SER A 274 -2.99 -23.08 29.02
CA SER A 274 -2.13 -22.38 29.99
C SER A 274 -1.65 -21.01 29.48
N GLY A 275 -1.77 -19.98 30.33
CA GLY A 275 -1.31 -18.63 30.01
C GLY A 275 -2.06 -17.94 28.87
N PHE A 276 -3.26 -18.43 28.49
CA PHE A 276 -4.03 -17.83 27.41
C PHE A 276 -4.35 -16.35 27.68
N ARG A 277 -4.74 -16.00 28.90
CA ARG A 277 -4.97 -14.59 29.31
C ARG A 277 -3.71 -13.72 29.13
N THR A 278 -2.54 -14.21 29.51
CA THR A 278 -1.26 -13.50 29.31
C THR A 278 -0.92 -13.33 27.83
N ARG A 279 -1.22 -14.33 27.00
CA ARG A 279 -1.04 -14.28 25.53
C ARG A 279 -1.99 -13.27 24.88
N VAL A 280 -3.25 -13.25 25.31
CA VAL A 280 -4.23 -12.23 24.90
C VAL A 280 -3.73 -10.84 25.30
N TRP A 281 -3.26 -10.65 26.53
CA TRP A 281 -2.71 -9.37 26.98
C TRP A 281 -1.44 -8.96 26.20
N TRP A 282 -0.56 -9.90 25.91
CA TRP A 282 0.62 -9.66 25.06
C TRP A 282 0.18 -9.12 23.70
N LEU A 283 -0.81 -9.75 23.07
CA LEU A 283 -1.30 -9.37 21.75
C LEU A 283 -2.05 -8.04 21.79
N LEU A 284 -2.95 -7.84 22.75
CA LEU A 284 -3.71 -6.59 22.90
C LEU A 284 -2.79 -5.41 23.18
N SER A 285 -1.83 -5.55 24.10
CA SER A 285 -0.90 -4.46 24.42
C SER A 285 0.00 -4.09 23.24
N ALA A 286 0.53 -5.07 22.50
CA ALA A 286 1.31 -4.80 21.28
C ALA A 286 0.44 -4.25 20.14
N GLY A 287 -0.75 -4.82 19.94
CA GLY A 287 -1.69 -4.45 18.88
C GLY A 287 -2.27 -3.05 19.06
N LEU A 288 -2.79 -2.73 20.25
CA LEU A 288 -3.34 -1.40 20.55
C LEU A 288 -2.29 -0.30 20.43
N VAL A 289 -1.06 -0.55 20.89
CA VAL A 289 0.05 0.40 20.69
C VAL A 289 0.39 0.52 19.21
N GLY A 290 0.49 -0.59 18.47
CA GLY A 290 0.77 -0.56 17.03
C GLY A 290 -0.28 0.21 16.21
N VAL A 291 -1.57 -0.01 16.48
CA VAL A 291 -2.69 0.73 15.87
C VAL A 291 -2.68 2.20 16.31
N GLY A 292 -2.40 2.47 17.59
CA GLY A 292 -2.32 3.84 18.11
C GLY A 292 -1.21 4.67 17.45
N LEU A 293 -0.08 4.05 17.11
CA LEU A 293 1.01 4.71 16.38
C LEU A 293 0.61 5.15 14.96
N THR A 294 -0.43 4.54 14.38
CA THR A 294 -0.98 4.95 13.08
C THR A 294 -2.19 5.86 13.22
N ALA A 295 -2.63 6.22 14.43
CA ALA A 295 -3.90 6.90 14.66
C ALA A 295 -4.01 8.27 13.98
N TRP A 296 -2.92 9.04 13.94
CA TRP A 296 -2.85 10.33 13.23
C TRP A 296 -3.29 10.25 11.77
N TRP A 297 -3.14 9.09 11.13
CA TRP A 297 -3.55 8.82 9.75
C TRP A 297 -4.83 7.98 9.68
N LEU A 298 -4.90 6.88 10.45
CA LEU A 298 -5.99 5.91 10.38
C LEU A 298 -7.33 6.46 10.90
N VAL A 299 -7.31 7.31 11.93
CA VAL A 299 -8.55 7.88 12.51
C VAL A 299 -9.17 8.89 11.54
N PRO A 300 -8.44 9.88 11.00
CA PRO A 300 -9.01 10.78 10.00
C PRO A 300 -9.38 10.05 8.70
N PHE A 301 -8.62 9.03 8.27
CA PHE A 301 -8.98 8.16 7.16
C PHE A 301 -10.37 7.54 7.37
N TYR A 302 -10.58 6.89 8.52
CA TYR A 302 -11.82 6.17 8.81
C TYR A 302 -13.02 7.12 8.94
N LEU A 303 -12.89 8.17 9.77
CA LEU A 303 -13.99 9.10 10.04
C LEU A 303 -14.37 9.96 8.84
N ARG A 304 -13.47 10.12 7.85
CA ARG A 304 -13.74 10.86 6.61
C ARG A 304 -13.89 9.98 5.39
N SER A 305 -13.96 8.66 5.56
CA SER A 305 -14.13 7.72 4.45
C SER A 305 -15.41 7.98 3.64
N GLY A 306 -16.40 8.67 4.20
CA GLY A 306 -17.59 9.15 3.48
C GLY A 306 -17.30 10.13 2.33
N TYR A 307 -16.09 10.70 2.24
CA TYR A 307 -15.66 11.58 1.16
C TYR A 307 -14.74 10.90 0.13
N MET A 308 -14.44 9.61 0.31
CA MET A 308 -13.72 8.84 -0.69
C MET A 308 -14.63 8.49 -1.86
N ASN A 309 -14.09 8.55 -3.07
CA ASN A 309 -14.74 7.98 -4.24
C ASN A 309 -14.72 6.44 -4.19
N ASP A 310 -15.64 5.82 -4.93
CA ASP A 310 -15.68 4.37 -5.18
C ASP A 310 -15.58 4.14 -6.69
N MET A 311 -14.56 3.42 -7.14
CA MET A 311 -14.36 3.10 -8.55
C MET A 311 -15.34 2.04 -9.07
N GLY A 312 -16.15 1.43 -8.19
CA GLY A 312 -17.17 0.43 -8.55
C GLY A 312 -16.59 -0.96 -8.85
N TRP A 313 -15.38 -1.28 -8.37
CA TRP A 313 -14.74 -2.58 -8.59
C TRP A 313 -15.61 -3.73 -8.11
N GLU A 314 -16.03 -4.60 -9.03
CA GLU A 314 -16.84 -5.77 -8.68
C GLU A 314 -16.01 -6.89 -8.09
N LYS A 315 -16.60 -7.54 -7.10
CA LYS A 315 -16.09 -8.77 -6.50
C LYS A 315 -15.92 -9.86 -7.56
N LYS A 316 -14.72 -10.44 -7.63
CA LYS A 316 -14.45 -11.63 -8.44
C LYS A 316 -15.17 -12.84 -7.84
N THR A 317 -15.97 -13.53 -8.64
CA THR A 317 -16.80 -14.68 -8.24
C THR A 317 -16.30 -16.03 -8.74
N THR A 318 -15.26 -16.06 -9.58
CA THR A 318 -14.63 -17.28 -10.10
C THR A 318 -13.72 -17.95 -9.05
N TYR A 319 -14.31 -18.27 -7.90
CA TYR A 319 -13.56 -18.62 -6.69
C TYR A 319 -12.68 -19.86 -6.85
N VAL A 320 -13.24 -20.94 -7.39
CA VAL A 320 -12.52 -22.21 -7.58
C VAL A 320 -11.36 -22.03 -8.55
N ASP A 321 -11.59 -21.27 -9.63
CA ASP A 321 -10.56 -21.00 -10.62
C ASP A 321 -9.40 -20.21 -10.01
N LEU A 322 -9.68 -19.06 -9.41
CA LEU A 322 -8.66 -18.17 -8.83
C LEU A 322 -7.92 -18.80 -7.63
N LEU A 323 -8.57 -19.68 -6.86
CA LEU A 323 -7.94 -20.34 -5.72
C LEU A 323 -7.10 -21.56 -6.13
N PHE A 324 -7.50 -22.30 -7.18
CA PHE A 324 -6.96 -23.65 -7.42
C PHE A 324 -6.52 -23.97 -8.85
N GLN A 325 -6.96 -23.24 -9.87
CA GLN A 325 -6.79 -23.66 -11.28
C GLN A 325 -6.08 -22.61 -12.15
N ARG A 326 -6.38 -21.31 -11.95
CA ARG A 326 -5.84 -20.20 -12.75
C ARG A 326 -5.97 -20.43 -14.26
N LYS A 327 -7.14 -20.92 -14.71
CA LYS A 327 -7.42 -21.22 -16.11
C LYS A 327 -7.89 -19.98 -16.88
N TYR A 328 -8.65 -19.10 -16.23
CA TYR A 328 -9.22 -17.91 -16.87
C TYR A 328 -8.53 -16.65 -16.35
N LEU A 329 -7.29 -16.47 -16.79
CA LEU A 329 -6.49 -15.28 -16.50
C LEU A 329 -6.63 -14.26 -17.64
N ASP A 330 -6.34 -12.99 -17.33
CA ASP A 330 -6.25 -11.95 -18.36
C ASP A 330 -5.21 -12.36 -19.43
N PRO A 331 -5.37 -11.98 -20.71
CA PRO A 331 -4.55 -12.52 -21.82
C PRO A 331 -3.03 -12.37 -21.66
N GLN A 332 -2.59 -11.37 -20.90
CA GLN A 332 -1.18 -11.09 -20.60
C GLN A 332 -0.60 -11.91 -19.43
N LEU A 333 -1.44 -12.59 -18.67
CA LEU A 333 -1.08 -13.33 -17.46
C LEU A 333 -1.02 -14.84 -17.75
N VAL A 334 -0.16 -15.53 -17.01
CA VAL A 334 0.09 -16.97 -17.22
C VAL A 334 0.16 -17.68 -15.88
N ASN A 335 -0.40 -18.89 -15.78
CA ASN A 335 -0.27 -19.75 -14.61
C ASN A 335 1.18 -20.28 -14.49
N SER A 336 2.08 -19.41 -14.00
CA SER A 336 3.50 -19.71 -13.87
C SER A 336 4.10 -18.99 -12.67
N PRO A 337 4.69 -19.72 -11.69
CA PRO A 337 4.71 -21.18 -11.59
C PRO A 337 3.31 -21.81 -11.57
N PRO A 338 3.11 -23.02 -12.15
CA PRO A 338 1.79 -23.66 -12.16
C PRO A 338 1.30 -23.92 -10.74
N ILE A 339 0.13 -23.37 -10.40
CA ILE A 339 -0.44 -23.47 -9.05
C ILE A 339 -0.70 -24.92 -8.62
N GLU A 340 -0.94 -25.82 -9.56
CA GLU A 340 -1.19 -27.24 -9.31
C GLU A 340 -0.02 -27.90 -8.58
N TRP A 341 1.22 -27.63 -9.02
CA TRP A 341 2.42 -28.11 -8.35
C TRP A 341 2.62 -27.46 -6.99
N VAL A 342 2.31 -26.16 -6.87
CA VAL A 342 2.36 -25.45 -5.60
C VAL A 342 1.36 -26.05 -4.61
N LEU A 343 0.14 -26.40 -5.05
CA LEU A 343 -0.89 -27.05 -4.23
C LEU A 343 -0.47 -28.44 -3.77
N VAL A 344 0.12 -29.27 -4.64
CA VAL A 344 0.62 -30.60 -4.26
C VAL A 344 1.68 -30.49 -3.17
N LEU A 345 2.65 -29.59 -3.35
CA LEU A 345 3.70 -29.37 -2.35
C LEU A 345 3.16 -28.71 -1.07
N ALA A 346 2.19 -27.81 -1.19
CA ALA A 346 1.54 -27.18 -0.04
C ALA A 346 0.72 -28.21 0.76
N LEU A 347 0.03 -29.14 0.09
CA LEU A 347 -0.67 -30.26 0.71
C LEU A 347 0.30 -31.17 1.46
N LEU A 348 1.46 -31.48 0.86
CA LEU A 348 2.55 -32.15 1.58
C LEU A 348 2.96 -31.35 2.83
N GLY A 349 3.10 -30.03 2.71
CA GLY A 349 3.34 -29.12 3.83
C GLY A 349 2.28 -29.21 4.92
N VAL A 350 1.00 -29.27 4.56
CA VAL A 350 -0.13 -29.44 5.48
C VAL A 350 0.00 -30.77 6.23
N VAL A 351 0.15 -31.87 5.50
CA VAL A 351 0.25 -33.24 6.06
C VAL A 351 1.44 -33.34 7.00
N MET A 352 2.62 -32.89 6.57
CA MET A 352 3.84 -32.94 7.38
C MET A 352 3.75 -32.03 8.60
N SER A 353 3.09 -30.87 8.48
CA SER A 353 2.88 -29.97 9.62
C SER A 353 2.00 -30.60 10.69
N ILE A 354 0.97 -31.33 10.29
CA ILE A 354 0.08 -32.06 11.21
C ILE A 354 0.84 -33.23 11.84
N ALA A 355 1.50 -34.06 11.02
CA ALA A 355 2.24 -35.24 11.46
C ALA A 355 3.34 -34.89 12.48
N TRP A 356 4.12 -33.84 12.18
CA TRP A 356 5.23 -33.38 13.04
C TRP A 356 4.84 -32.28 14.02
N LYS A 357 3.54 -31.97 14.13
CA LYS A 357 2.97 -30.98 15.06
C LYS A 357 3.68 -29.62 14.98
N ARG A 358 3.99 -29.18 13.76
CA ARG A 358 4.68 -27.92 13.48
C ARG A 358 3.75 -26.76 13.77
N ARG A 359 4.03 -26.01 14.84
CA ARG A 359 3.28 -24.79 15.19
C ARG A 359 3.28 -23.75 14.07
N GLY A 360 4.43 -23.52 13.43
CA GLY A 360 4.53 -22.64 12.27
C GLY A 360 3.66 -23.13 11.10
N GLY A 361 3.63 -24.44 10.87
CA GLY A 361 2.75 -25.06 9.88
C GLY A 361 1.27 -24.89 10.18
N ALA A 362 0.83 -25.15 11.42
CA ALA A 362 -0.55 -24.92 11.85
C ALA A 362 -1.00 -23.47 11.65
N PHE A 363 -0.10 -22.51 11.91
CA PHE A 363 -0.34 -21.11 11.61
C PHE A 363 -0.50 -20.84 10.11
N LEU A 364 0.40 -21.33 9.26
CA LEU A 364 0.32 -21.13 7.81
C LEU A 364 -0.94 -21.77 7.20
N ILE A 365 -1.38 -22.92 7.70
CA ILE A 365 -2.65 -23.55 7.32
C ILE A 365 -3.81 -22.63 7.67
N GLY A 366 -3.87 -22.14 8.91
CA GLY A 366 -4.91 -21.22 9.35
C GLY A 366 -4.91 -19.90 8.58
N LEU A 367 -3.72 -19.39 8.21
CA LEU A 367 -3.55 -18.17 7.43
C LEU A 367 -4.03 -18.34 5.98
N ALA A 368 -3.70 -19.48 5.36
CA ALA A 368 -4.18 -19.84 4.03
C ALA A 368 -5.72 -19.96 4.01
N VAL A 369 -6.29 -20.72 4.94
CA VAL A 369 -7.74 -20.87 5.08
C VAL A 369 -8.41 -19.52 5.31
N MET A 370 -7.90 -18.69 6.22
CA MET A 370 -8.42 -17.35 6.47
C MET A 370 -8.40 -16.49 5.21
N SER A 371 -7.31 -16.50 4.43
CA SER A 371 -7.19 -15.72 3.20
C SER A 371 -8.18 -16.18 2.13
N ALA A 372 -8.36 -17.49 1.95
CA ALA A 372 -9.33 -18.05 1.00
C ALA A 372 -10.79 -17.74 1.42
N LEU A 373 -11.09 -17.85 2.71
CA LEU A 373 -12.41 -17.49 3.25
C LEU A 373 -12.68 -15.99 3.07
N ALA A 374 -11.70 -15.13 3.37
CA ALA A 374 -11.84 -13.69 3.20
C ALA A 374 -12.09 -13.34 1.72
N PHE A 375 -11.33 -13.92 0.79
CA PHE A 375 -11.56 -13.76 -0.66
C PHE A 375 -12.99 -14.15 -1.09
N ARG A 376 -13.52 -15.26 -0.55
CA ARG A 376 -14.86 -15.76 -0.88
C ARG A 376 -16.00 -14.95 -0.24
N PHE A 377 -15.84 -14.54 1.01
CA PHE A 377 -16.94 -14.09 1.86
C PHE A 377 -16.92 -12.60 2.18
N ILE A 378 -15.85 -11.85 1.91
CA ILE A 378 -15.87 -10.40 2.10
C ILE A 378 -17.00 -9.78 1.25
N PRO A 379 -17.84 -8.90 1.81
CA PRO A 379 -18.95 -8.30 1.06
C PRO A 379 -18.46 -7.39 -0.06
N GLN A 380 -19.33 -7.13 -1.04
CA GLN A 380 -19.11 -6.08 -2.05
C GLN A 380 -18.99 -4.74 -1.32
N THR A 381 -17.81 -4.15 -1.36
CA THR A 381 -17.44 -2.86 -0.77
C THR A 381 -16.31 -2.28 -1.60
N ARG A 382 -15.80 -1.09 -1.25
CA ARG A 382 -14.59 -0.50 -1.84
C ARG A 382 -13.36 -1.42 -1.84
N LEU A 383 -13.29 -2.39 -0.91
CA LEU A 383 -12.22 -3.38 -0.91
C LEU A 383 -12.48 -4.47 -1.95
N TRP A 384 -11.82 -4.36 -3.10
CA TRP A 384 -11.84 -5.38 -4.13
C TRP A 384 -11.24 -6.70 -3.63
N ASN A 385 -12.02 -7.78 -3.64
CA ASN A 385 -11.62 -9.05 -3.02
C ASN A 385 -10.37 -9.68 -3.65
N ALA A 386 -10.07 -9.42 -4.93
CA ALA A 386 -8.88 -9.95 -5.60
C ALA A 386 -7.57 -9.54 -4.90
N ARG A 387 -7.57 -8.40 -4.19
CA ARG A 387 -6.46 -7.91 -3.35
C ARG A 387 -6.09 -8.83 -2.19
N LEU A 388 -6.93 -9.84 -1.91
CA LEU A 388 -6.69 -10.85 -0.86
C LEU A 388 -6.01 -12.12 -1.39
N LEU A 389 -6.02 -12.36 -2.71
CA LEU A 389 -5.39 -13.52 -3.34
C LEU A 389 -3.86 -13.62 -3.11
N PRO A 390 -3.09 -12.52 -3.09
CA PRO A 390 -1.65 -12.60 -2.80
C PRO A 390 -1.33 -13.28 -1.47
N PHE A 391 -2.17 -13.08 -0.44
CA PHE A 391 -1.98 -13.71 0.86
C PHE A 391 -2.24 -15.21 0.84
N TRP A 392 -3.23 -15.65 0.05
CA TRP A 392 -3.48 -17.06 -0.23
C TRP A 392 -2.27 -17.68 -0.94
N TYR A 393 -1.84 -17.08 -2.05
CA TYR A 393 -0.71 -17.61 -2.84
C TYR A 393 0.59 -17.66 -2.03
N LEU A 394 0.96 -16.58 -1.34
CA LEU A 394 2.15 -16.58 -0.49
C LEU A 394 2.07 -17.68 0.58
N SER A 395 0.91 -17.88 1.22
CA SER A 395 0.73 -18.95 2.20
C SER A 395 0.93 -20.34 1.60
N LEU A 396 0.45 -20.57 0.36
CA LEU A 396 0.69 -21.82 -0.37
C LEU A 396 2.18 -22.02 -0.69
N TYR A 397 2.89 -21.01 -1.19
CA TYR A 397 4.32 -21.10 -1.45
C TYR A 397 5.12 -21.42 -0.17
N LEU A 398 4.78 -20.80 0.96
CA LEU A 398 5.43 -21.08 2.24
C LEU A 398 5.10 -22.49 2.78
N LEU A 399 3.87 -22.97 2.60
CA LEU A 399 3.50 -24.35 2.92
C LEU A 399 4.25 -25.35 2.02
N ALA A 400 4.40 -25.05 0.72
CA ALA A 400 5.16 -25.87 -0.21
C ALA A 400 6.64 -25.99 0.23
N ALA A 401 7.28 -24.88 0.58
CA ALA A 401 8.64 -24.90 1.13
C ALA A 401 8.73 -25.71 2.43
N LEU A 402 7.73 -25.59 3.32
CA LEU A 402 7.67 -26.39 4.55
C LEU A 402 7.52 -27.90 4.24
N GLY A 403 6.70 -28.26 3.26
CA GLY A 403 6.54 -29.65 2.81
C GLY A 403 7.85 -30.27 2.32
N VAL A 404 8.56 -29.57 1.44
CA VAL A 404 9.88 -30.00 0.94
C VAL A 404 10.89 -30.11 2.09
N ALA A 405 10.91 -29.13 2.99
CA ALA A 405 11.84 -29.14 4.12
C ALA A 405 11.59 -30.31 5.07
N GLU A 406 10.35 -30.59 5.43
CA GLU A 406 10.00 -31.68 6.35
C GLU A 406 10.16 -33.06 5.70
N LEU A 407 9.89 -33.18 4.39
CA LEU A 407 10.19 -34.40 3.64
C LEU A 407 11.69 -34.68 3.67
N GLY A 408 12.52 -33.69 3.33
CA GLY A 408 13.98 -33.84 3.37
C GLY A 408 14.50 -34.17 4.77
N ARG A 409 13.90 -33.59 5.82
CA ARG A 409 14.22 -33.95 7.21
C ARG A 409 13.82 -35.38 7.56
N THR A 410 12.66 -35.83 7.10
CA THR A 410 12.18 -37.20 7.34
C THR A 410 13.10 -38.21 6.66
N VAL A 411 13.48 -37.95 5.40
CA VAL A 411 14.51 -38.73 4.69
C VAL A 411 15.83 -38.69 5.46
N ALA A 412 16.28 -37.52 5.90
CA ALA A 412 17.52 -37.36 6.67
C ALA A 412 17.51 -38.12 8.00
N THR A 413 16.36 -38.26 8.65
CA THR A 413 16.16 -39.04 9.88
C THR A 413 16.16 -40.54 9.59
N LEU A 414 15.52 -41.00 8.51
CA LEU A 414 15.50 -42.41 8.11
C LEU A 414 16.89 -42.96 7.80
N PHE A 415 17.80 -42.12 7.31
CA PHE A 415 19.18 -42.48 6.99
C PHE A 415 20.20 -42.07 8.07
N ALA A 416 19.75 -41.51 9.21
CA ALA A 416 20.64 -41.11 10.30
C ALA A 416 20.96 -42.30 11.22
N LYS A 417 22.19 -42.33 11.75
CA LYS A 417 22.58 -43.28 12.82
C LYS A 417 21.86 -43.02 14.14
N ASP A 418 21.45 -41.77 14.37
CA ASP A 418 20.68 -41.31 15.52
C ASP A 418 19.45 -40.55 14.99
N PRO A 419 18.23 -41.09 15.16
CA PRO A 419 17.00 -40.45 14.69
C PRO A 419 16.75 -39.04 15.26
N ASP A 420 17.30 -38.74 16.45
CA ASP A 420 17.20 -37.41 17.08
C ASP A 420 18.18 -36.40 16.46
N ARG A 421 19.13 -36.86 15.63
CA ARG A 421 20.12 -36.04 14.93
C ARG A 421 20.07 -36.33 13.42
N PRO A 422 19.15 -35.71 12.67
CA PRO A 422 19.05 -35.92 11.23
C PRO A 422 20.37 -35.58 10.52
N SER A 423 20.67 -36.32 9.46
CA SER A 423 21.90 -36.13 8.69
C SER A 423 22.03 -34.70 8.16
N VAL A 424 23.09 -34.00 8.59
CA VAL A 424 23.42 -32.65 8.12
C VAL A 424 23.61 -32.64 6.60
N LEU A 425 24.26 -33.67 6.04
CA LEU A 425 24.44 -33.80 4.60
C LEU A 425 23.08 -33.87 3.88
N ALA A 426 22.16 -34.71 4.35
CA ALA A 426 20.86 -34.87 3.70
C ALA A 426 20.00 -33.60 3.76
N THR A 427 20.00 -32.90 4.90
CA THR A 427 19.27 -31.63 5.05
C THR A 427 19.90 -30.50 4.25
N VAL A 428 21.23 -30.43 4.17
CA VAL A 428 21.95 -29.47 3.30
C VAL A 428 21.65 -29.75 1.83
N THR A 429 21.71 -31.02 1.42
CA THR A 429 21.34 -31.44 0.05
C THR A 429 19.90 -31.06 -0.26
N THR A 430 18.97 -31.24 0.67
CA THR A 430 17.57 -30.80 0.47
C THR A 430 17.48 -29.28 0.27
N ALA A 431 18.20 -28.49 1.09
CA ALA A 431 18.21 -27.04 0.95
C ALA A 431 18.75 -26.60 -0.41
N VAL A 432 19.93 -27.11 -0.79
CA VAL A 432 20.62 -26.75 -2.02
C VAL A 432 19.86 -27.23 -3.25
N LEU A 433 19.43 -28.49 -3.28
CA LEU A 433 18.69 -29.07 -4.40
C LEU A 433 17.31 -28.42 -4.54
N GLY A 434 16.60 -28.19 -3.43
CA GLY A 434 15.31 -27.50 -3.45
C GLY A 434 15.42 -26.07 -3.97
N ALA A 435 16.43 -25.32 -3.51
CA ALA A 435 16.74 -23.99 -4.02
C ALA A 435 17.09 -24.03 -5.52
N PHE A 436 17.98 -24.94 -5.92
CA PHE A 436 18.40 -25.09 -7.31
C PHE A 436 17.22 -25.42 -8.25
N ILE A 437 16.36 -26.37 -7.89
CA ILE A 437 15.18 -26.74 -8.70
C ILE A 437 14.23 -25.55 -8.82
N ALA A 438 13.88 -24.91 -7.71
CA ALA A 438 12.93 -23.80 -7.72
C ALA A 438 13.47 -22.58 -8.49
N ILE A 439 14.73 -22.20 -8.28
CA ILE A 439 15.36 -21.11 -9.03
C ILE A 439 15.48 -21.46 -10.51
N THR A 440 15.80 -22.71 -10.88
CA THR A 440 15.81 -23.14 -12.28
C THR A 440 14.41 -23.02 -12.90
N ALA A 441 13.36 -23.42 -12.19
CA ALA A 441 11.98 -23.30 -12.67
C ALA A 441 11.54 -21.85 -12.95
N ILE A 442 12.11 -20.89 -12.21
CA ILE A 442 11.87 -19.44 -12.40
C ILE A 442 12.80 -18.87 -13.49
N ALA A 443 14.08 -19.23 -13.47
CA ALA A 443 15.11 -18.71 -14.36
C ALA A 443 14.96 -19.20 -15.81
N MET A 444 14.37 -20.38 -16.04
CA MET A 444 14.11 -20.91 -17.38
C MET A 444 13.16 -19.99 -18.19
N PRO A 445 11.92 -19.68 -17.73
CA PRO A 445 11.07 -18.69 -18.40
C PRO A 445 11.65 -17.28 -18.49
N LEU A 446 12.51 -16.88 -17.54
CA LEU A 446 13.23 -15.60 -17.60
C LEU A 446 14.40 -15.62 -18.59
N ARG A 447 14.80 -16.80 -19.08
CA ARG A 447 16.00 -17.01 -19.91
C ARG A 447 17.28 -16.50 -19.22
N ALA A 448 17.33 -16.67 -17.91
CA ALA A 448 18.35 -16.11 -17.03
C ALA A 448 19.42 -17.12 -16.58
N MET A 449 19.38 -18.36 -17.10
CA MET A 449 20.42 -19.34 -16.81
C MET A 449 21.72 -18.96 -17.56
N PRO A 450 22.91 -19.28 -17.01
CA PRO A 450 24.16 -18.94 -17.68
C PRO A 450 24.33 -19.72 -18.98
N ASN A 451 24.48 -19.01 -20.10
CA ASN A 451 24.68 -19.60 -21.43
C ASN A 451 26.03 -20.33 -21.56
N SER A 452 27.01 -19.96 -20.73
CA SER A 452 28.32 -20.62 -20.71
C SER A 452 28.99 -20.47 -19.35
N ILE A 453 29.83 -21.44 -18.98
CA ILE A 453 30.75 -21.32 -17.84
C ILE A 453 32.19 -21.37 -18.38
N GLY A 454 33.05 -20.49 -17.86
CA GLY A 454 34.48 -20.53 -18.10
C GLY A 454 35.18 -21.40 -17.06
N ILE A 455 35.97 -22.38 -17.50
CA ILE A 455 36.87 -23.19 -16.67
C ILE A 455 38.29 -22.98 -17.22
N GLY A 456 39.00 -22.01 -16.63
CA GLY A 456 40.30 -21.56 -17.16
C GLY A 456 40.14 -20.98 -18.58
N PRO A 457 40.94 -21.39 -19.58
CA PRO A 457 40.80 -20.92 -20.96
C PRO A 457 39.62 -21.56 -21.72
N VAL A 458 38.97 -22.59 -21.13
CA VAL A 458 37.90 -23.35 -21.80
C VAL A 458 36.55 -22.73 -21.49
N LYS A 459 35.83 -22.31 -22.52
CA LYS A 459 34.42 -21.89 -22.43
C LYS A 459 33.54 -23.09 -22.76
N VAL A 460 32.73 -23.53 -21.81
CA VAL A 460 31.74 -24.59 -22.03
C VAL A 460 30.39 -23.91 -22.25
N GLU A 461 29.79 -24.13 -23.41
CA GLU A 461 28.42 -23.70 -23.69
C GLU A 461 27.44 -24.61 -22.96
N LEU A 462 26.53 -23.99 -22.22
CA LEU A 462 25.53 -24.66 -21.41
C LEU A 462 24.12 -24.40 -21.93
N GLY A 463 23.94 -23.37 -22.75
CA GLY A 463 22.64 -22.98 -23.25
C GLY A 463 22.66 -21.74 -24.12
N GLY A 464 21.49 -21.39 -24.64
CA GLY A 464 21.28 -20.25 -25.50
C GLY A 464 19.89 -20.22 -26.10
N VAL A 465 19.57 -19.12 -26.78
CA VAL A 465 18.34 -19.02 -27.56
C VAL A 465 18.62 -19.56 -28.96
N SER A 466 17.94 -20.64 -29.33
CA SER A 466 17.99 -21.20 -30.67
C SER A 466 17.33 -20.26 -31.70
N SER A 467 17.62 -20.47 -32.99
CA SER A 467 16.95 -19.74 -34.09
C SER A 467 15.44 -19.93 -34.12
N SER A 468 14.93 -21.02 -33.52
CA SER A 468 13.49 -21.28 -33.37
C SER A 468 12.82 -20.46 -32.26
N GLY A 469 13.59 -19.65 -31.52
CA GLY A 469 13.12 -18.87 -30.37
C GLY A 469 13.00 -19.66 -29.07
N SER A 470 13.32 -20.97 -29.07
CA SER A 470 13.41 -21.81 -27.87
C SER A 470 14.68 -21.49 -27.09
N TYR A 471 14.56 -21.35 -25.77
CA TYR A 471 15.69 -21.22 -24.86
C TYR A 471 16.06 -22.60 -24.30
N ASP A 472 17.28 -23.04 -24.61
CA ASP A 472 17.82 -24.32 -24.20
C ASP A 472 18.87 -24.11 -23.11
N TRP A 473 18.80 -24.89 -22.04
CA TRP A 473 19.83 -24.92 -20.99
C TRP A 473 20.03 -26.36 -20.50
N LEU A 474 21.23 -26.90 -20.74
CA LEU A 474 21.57 -28.32 -20.58
C LEU A 474 20.56 -29.21 -21.32
N PHE A 475 19.76 -29.97 -20.59
CA PHE A 475 18.73 -30.88 -21.11
C PHE A 475 17.31 -30.30 -21.00
N LEU A 476 17.17 -29.06 -20.52
CA LEU A 476 15.90 -28.36 -20.40
C LEU A 476 15.71 -27.41 -21.58
N SER A 477 14.47 -27.28 -22.05
CA SER A 477 14.10 -26.35 -23.11
C SER A 477 12.76 -25.69 -22.79
N THR A 478 12.62 -24.41 -23.12
CA THR A 478 11.34 -23.70 -23.02
C THR A 478 11.17 -22.67 -24.13
N ARG A 479 9.94 -22.52 -24.62
CA ARG A 479 9.55 -21.41 -25.50
C ARG A 479 8.93 -20.24 -24.74
N ASP A 480 8.60 -20.45 -23.47
CA ASP A 480 8.07 -19.42 -22.58
C ASP A 480 9.09 -18.27 -22.45
N SER A 481 8.58 -17.05 -22.34
CA SER A 481 9.36 -15.84 -22.14
C SER A 481 8.61 -14.95 -21.16
N SER A 482 9.20 -14.76 -19.99
CA SER A 482 8.63 -13.92 -18.94
C SER A 482 8.63 -12.45 -19.35
N PHE A 483 7.49 -11.77 -19.14
CA PHE A 483 7.36 -10.33 -19.34
C PHE A 483 8.00 -9.51 -18.21
N ILE A 484 8.40 -10.14 -17.10
CA ILE A 484 8.86 -9.43 -15.88
C ILE A 484 10.07 -8.54 -16.15
N PRO A 485 11.17 -9.01 -16.80
CA PRO A 485 12.33 -8.14 -17.04
C PRO A 485 12.03 -6.98 -17.98
N SER A 486 11.21 -7.20 -19.02
CA SER A 486 10.77 -6.12 -19.91
C SER A 486 9.87 -5.13 -19.21
N TRP A 487 9.01 -5.58 -18.29
CA TRP A 487 8.14 -4.71 -17.50
C TRP A 487 8.93 -3.87 -16.50
N ALA A 488 9.94 -4.43 -15.83
CA ALA A 488 10.85 -3.67 -14.97
C ALA A 488 11.66 -2.64 -15.78
N ARG A 489 12.19 -3.02 -16.94
CA ARG A 489 12.87 -2.08 -17.86
C ARG A 489 11.93 -0.99 -18.36
N TRP A 490 10.69 -1.33 -18.70
CA TRP A 490 9.69 -0.35 -19.11
C TRP A 490 9.48 0.70 -18.01
N ASN A 491 9.35 0.29 -16.77
CA ASN A 491 9.16 1.22 -15.66
C ASN A 491 10.41 2.07 -15.39
N PHE A 492 11.59 1.45 -15.31
CA PHE A 492 12.80 2.12 -14.82
C PHE A 492 13.66 2.79 -15.88
N SER A 493 13.49 2.46 -17.17
CA SER A 493 14.00 3.32 -18.25
C SER A 493 13.43 4.73 -18.13
N GLY A 494 12.23 4.86 -17.54
CA GLY A 494 11.59 6.12 -17.21
C GLY A 494 10.93 6.77 -18.41
N TYR A 495 10.33 7.94 -18.19
CA TYR A 495 9.75 8.76 -19.27
C TYR A 495 10.82 9.10 -20.32
N GLU A 496 12.01 9.45 -19.87
CA GLU A 496 13.16 9.86 -20.69
C GLU A 496 13.70 8.72 -21.57
N GLY A 497 13.41 7.47 -21.21
CA GLY A 497 13.79 6.29 -21.98
C GLY A 497 12.80 5.91 -23.08
N LYS A 498 11.67 6.63 -23.22
CA LYS A 498 10.62 6.30 -24.20
C LYS A 498 10.90 6.91 -25.57
N PRO A 499 10.61 6.18 -26.67
CA PRO A 499 10.73 6.75 -28.01
C PRO A 499 9.89 8.01 -28.22
N ALA A 500 8.70 8.08 -27.61
CA ALA A 500 7.82 9.24 -27.69
C ALA A 500 8.10 10.31 -26.61
N TYR A 501 9.22 10.22 -25.88
CA TYR A 501 9.58 11.22 -24.88
C TYR A 501 9.68 12.65 -25.45
N PRO A 502 10.25 12.89 -26.65
CA PRO A 502 10.27 14.25 -27.20
C PRO A 502 8.86 14.83 -27.39
N GLU A 503 7.91 14.04 -27.89
CA GLU A 503 6.51 14.49 -28.04
C GLU A 503 5.87 14.85 -26.68
N TYR A 504 6.10 14.02 -25.65
CA TYR A 504 5.62 14.29 -24.29
C TYR A 504 6.29 15.52 -23.65
N HIS A 505 7.61 15.63 -23.80
CA HIS A 505 8.39 16.75 -23.30
C HIS A 505 7.92 18.07 -23.93
N ASP A 506 7.76 18.09 -25.26
CA ASP A 506 7.40 19.30 -26.00
C ASP A 506 6.00 19.80 -25.66
N ILE A 507 5.03 18.91 -25.42
CA ILE A 507 3.68 19.33 -24.98
C ILE A 507 3.71 19.85 -23.52
N VAL A 508 4.48 19.22 -22.63
CA VAL A 508 4.66 19.70 -21.25
C VAL A 508 5.32 21.09 -21.23
N GLU A 509 6.38 21.30 -22.01
CA GLU A 509 7.07 22.61 -22.13
C GLU A 509 6.15 23.67 -22.77
N THR A 510 5.31 23.28 -23.73
CA THR A 510 4.29 24.16 -24.30
C THR A 510 3.29 24.61 -23.23
N MET A 511 2.82 23.69 -22.38
CA MET A 511 1.92 24.01 -21.29
C MET A 511 2.57 24.89 -20.22
N ASP A 512 3.84 24.64 -19.87
CA ASP A 512 4.61 25.51 -18.96
C ASP A 512 4.71 26.95 -19.52
N THR A 513 5.08 27.07 -20.80
CA THR A 513 5.17 28.36 -21.49
C THR A 513 3.81 29.09 -21.50
N LEU A 514 2.71 28.38 -21.74
CA LEU A 514 1.37 28.95 -21.66
C LEU A 514 1.03 29.41 -20.25
N GLY A 515 1.39 28.63 -19.23
CA GLY A 515 1.23 29.01 -17.82
C GLY A 515 1.95 30.31 -17.48
N GLN A 516 3.16 30.51 -18.00
CA GLN A 516 3.95 31.73 -17.79
C GLN A 516 3.46 32.94 -18.59
N THR A 517 2.97 32.73 -19.81
CA THR A 517 2.63 33.82 -20.76
C THR A 517 1.16 34.21 -20.75
N GLN A 518 0.27 33.24 -20.53
CA GLN A 518 -1.18 33.43 -20.51
C GLN A 518 -1.78 33.18 -19.13
N GLY A 519 -0.99 32.67 -18.17
CA GLY A 519 -1.33 32.53 -16.75
C GLY A 519 -1.67 31.08 -16.36
N CYS A 520 -1.31 30.69 -15.14
CA CYS A 520 -1.60 29.37 -14.58
C CYS A 520 -3.09 29.00 -14.62
N GLY A 521 -3.37 27.70 -14.62
CA GLY A 521 -4.74 27.18 -14.71
C GLY A 521 -4.81 25.66 -14.81
N ARG A 522 -6.01 25.10 -14.68
CA ARG A 522 -6.22 23.65 -14.83
C ARG A 522 -6.31 23.27 -16.30
N ALA A 523 -5.82 22.09 -16.64
CA ALA A 523 -5.91 21.48 -17.95
C ALA A 523 -6.80 20.23 -17.93
N MET A 524 -7.59 20.07 -18.98
CA MET A 524 -8.24 18.82 -19.37
C MET A 524 -7.66 18.39 -20.71
N TRP A 525 -7.29 17.13 -20.87
CA TRP A 525 -6.84 16.58 -22.15
C TRP A 525 -7.80 15.53 -22.66
N GLU A 526 -7.87 15.40 -23.97
CA GLU A 526 -8.47 14.26 -24.65
C GLU A 526 -7.71 12.99 -24.29
N HIS A 527 -8.43 11.97 -23.84
CA HIS A 527 -7.88 10.64 -23.61
C HIS A 527 -7.85 9.81 -24.91
N GLU A 528 -6.79 9.04 -25.08
CA GLU A 528 -6.63 7.98 -26.08
C GLU A 528 -5.83 6.80 -25.49
N GLU A 529 -6.08 5.56 -25.94
CA GLU A 529 -5.37 4.38 -25.45
C GLU A 529 -3.85 4.43 -25.74
N GLN A 530 -3.46 5.14 -26.81
CA GLN A 530 -2.10 5.22 -27.32
C GLN A 530 -1.18 6.07 -26.43
N HIS A 531 -1.69 6.73 -25.37
CA HIS A 531 -0.87 7.49 -24.42
C HIS A 531 0.19 6.65 -23.72
N ASP A 532 0.03 5.32 -23.64
CA ASP A 532 1.06 4.44 -23.09
C ASP A 532 2.40 4.57 -23.84
N ARG A 533 2.42 5.12 -25.07
CA ARG A 533 3.68 5.47 -25.78
C ARG A 533 4.59 6.41 -24.99
N TYR A 534 4.03 7.26 -24.13
CA TYR A 534 4.78 8.15 -23.23
C TYR A 534 5.33 7.41 -21.99
N GLY A 535 5.04 6.11 -21.86
CA GLY A 535 5.50 5.25 -20.78
C GLY A 535 4.39 4.85 -19.80
N THR A 536 3.26 5.55 -19.81
CA THR A 536 2.04 5.22 -19.06
C THR A 536 0.87 5.99 -19.68
N PRO A 537 -0.37 5.45 -19.69
CA PRO A 537 -1.55 6.21 -20.12
C PRO A 537 -1.83 7.45 -19.24
N MET A 538 -1.18 7.53 -18.08
CA MET A 538 -1.38 8.58 -17.07
C MET A 538 -0.40 9.74 -17.20
N ALA A 539 0.38 9.82 -18.27
CA ALA A 539 1.50 10.77 -18.38
C ALA A 539 1.06 12.24 -18.19
N LEU A 540 -0.10 12.63 -18.72
CA LEU A 540 -0.60 14.00 -18.62
C LEU A 540 -1.17 14.36 -17.24
N MET A 541 -1.42 13.38 -16.36
CA MET A 541 -1.68 13.66 -14.93
C MET A 541 -0.50 14.37 -14.27
N LEU A 542 0.72 14.27 -14.82
CA LEU A 542 1.92 14.91 -14.28
C LEU A 542 2.18 16.33 -14.76
N LEU A 543 1.27 16.96 -15.53
CA LEU A 543 1.38 18.39 -15.84
C LEU A 543 1.72 19.25 -14.61
N PRO A 544 1.04 19.11 -13.44
CA PRO A 544 1.41 19.89 -12.24
C PRO A 544 2.81 19.53 -11.71
N PHE A 545 3.26 18.29 -11.87
CA PHE A 545 4.59 17.87 -11.43
C PHE A 545 5.71 18.51 -12.27
N TRP A 546 5.49 18.68 -13.57
CA TRP A 546 6.50 19.26 -14.48
C TRP A 546 6.46 20.78 -14.59
N THR A 547 5.34 21.41 -14.19
CA THR A 547 5.11 22.87 -14.30
C THR A 547 5.09 23.57 -12.94
N ASP A 548 5.68 22.94 -11.92
CA ASP A 548 5.73 23.45 -10.53
C ASP A 548 4.35 23.88 -9.99
N GLY A 549 3.31 23.12 -10.33
CA GLY A 549 1.92 23.36 -9.94
C GLY A 549 1.20 24.48 -10.70
N CYS A 550 1.84 25.13 -11.68
CA CYS A 550 1.20 26.19 -12.46
C CYS A 550 0.10 25.65 -13.40
N ILE A 551 0.36 24.52 -14.07
CA ILE A 551 -0.65 23.83 -14.87
C ILE A 551 -1.19 22.64 -14.07
N GLY A 552 -2.37 22.84 -13.46
CA GLY A 552 -3.11 21.77 -12.82
C GLY A 552 -3.70 20.80 -13.84
N SER A 553 -4.20 19.68 -13.35
CA SER A 553 -4.73 18.59 -14.17
C SER A 553 -6.11 18.17 -13.65
N MET A 554 -7.09 17.97 -14.54
CA MET A 554 -8.40 17.47 -14.11
C MET A 554 -8.41 15.98 -13.79
N GLU A 555 -7.40 15.24 -14.24
CA GLU A 555 -7.20 13.83 -13.88
C GLU A 555 -6.00 13.65 -12.94
N GLY A 556 -6.00 12.57 -12.17
CA GLY A 556 -4.91 12.25 -11.25
C GLY A 556 -4.94 10.80 -10.80
N LEU A 557 -3.82 10.25 -10.34
CA LEU A 557 -3.79 8.82 -10.02
C LEU A 557 -4.69 8.44 -8.83
N TYR A 558 -4.85 9.37 -7.88
CA TYR A 558 -5.53 9.10 -6.62
C TYR A 558 -7.05 9.22 -6.72
N PHE A 559 -7.64 8.35 -7.55
CA PHE A 559 -9.07 8.34 -7.88
C PHE A 559 -9.97 8.36 -6.63
N GLU A 560 -9.64 7.57 -5.61
CA GLU A 560 -10.42 7.46 -4.37
C GLU A 560 -10.24 8.67 -3.44
N ALA A 561 -9.27 9.55 -3.70
CA ALA A 561 -8.97 10.67 -2.80
C ALA A 561 -9.88 11.89 -3.01
N SER A 562 -10.58 12.00 -4.14
CA SER A 562 -11.47 13.12 -4.44
C SER A 562 -12.88 12.66 -4.79
N ALA A 563 -13.89 13.25 -4.17
CA ALA A 563 -15.29 13.04 -4.57
C ALA A 563 -15.65 13.76 -5.88
N THR A 564 -14.70 14.45 -6.50
CA THR A 564 -14.82 15.10 -7.81
C THR A 564 -14.45 14.15 -8.97
N THR A 565 -13.71 13.07 -8.69
CA THR A 565 -13.27 12.07 -9.67
C THR A 565 -14.38 11.58 -10.62
N PRO A 566 -15.61 11.27 -10.17
CA PRO A 566 -16.67 10.80 -11.08
C PRO A 566 -17.01 11.80 -12.19
N TYR A 567 -17.04 13.09 -11.85
CA TYR A 567 -17.39 14.15 -12.78
C TYR A 567 -16.26 14.44 -13.78
N HIS A 568 -15.00 14.20 -13.40
CA HIS A 568 -13.90 14.19 -14.35
C HIS A 568 -14.12 13.13 -15.45
N PHE A 569 -14.50 11.90 -15.08
CA PHE A 569 -14.73 10.85 -16.08
C PHE A 569 -15.93 11.15 -16.99
N LEU A 570 -16.98 11.82 -16.49
CA LEU A 570 -18.06 12.33 -17.35
C LEU A 570 -17.54 13.38 -18.34
N ASN A 571 -16.72 14.33 -17.88
CA ASN A 571 -16.12 15.32 -18.76
C ASN A 571 -15.18 14.67 -19.79
N GLN A 572 -14.45 13.62 -19.41
CA GLN A 572 -13.58 12.89 -20.31
C GLN A 572 -14.38 12.19 -21.42
N ASP A 573 -15.53 11.60 -21.09
CA ASP A 573 -16.47 10.98 -22.04
C ASP A 573 -17.04 11.99 -23.05
N GLU A 574 -17.25 13.24 -22.63
CA GLU A 574 -17.74 14.34 -23.47
C GLU A 574 -16.65 14.98 -24.34
N LEU A 575 -15.38 14.84 -23.97
CA LEU A 575 -14.25 15.57 -24.56
C LEU A 575 -13.18 14.66 -25.19
N SER A 576 -13.46 13.35 -25.34
CA SER A 576 -12.51 12.39 -25.91
C SER A 576 -13.17 11.49 -26.94
N THR A 577 -12.46 11.18 -28.02
CA THR A 577 -12.91 10.15 -28.98
C THR A 577 -12.92 8.75 -28.39
N GLY A 578 -11.97 8.44 -27.51
CA GLY A 578 -11.84 7.16 -26.83
C GLY A 578 -11.59 7.35 -25.34
N PRO A 579 -12.60 7.74 -24.54
CA PRO A 579 -12.44 7.96 -23.11
C PRO A 579 -12.09 6.66 -22.37
N SER A 580 -11.40 6.76 -21.23
CA SER A 580 -11.00 5.59 -20.44
C SER A 580 -12.20 4.93 -19.74
N ASN A 581 -13.18 5.74 -19.34
CA ASN A 581 -14.37 5.34 -18.59
C ASN A 581 -14.04 4.42 -17.40
N ALA A 582 -12.96 4.75 -16.68
CA ALA A 582 -12.37 3.87 -15.66
C ALA A 582 -13.25 3.69 -14.43
N GLN A 583 -14.02 4.71 -14.03
CA GLN A 583 -15.02 4.57 -12.97
C GLN A 583 -16.28 3.90 -13.52
N ARG A 584 -16.76 2.85 -12.84
CA ARG A 584 -17.99 2.14 -13.22
C ARG A 584 -19.24 2.89 -12.76
N ASP A 585 -20.39 2.42 -13.24
CA ASP A 585 -21.72 2.87 -12.83
C ASP A 585 -22.03 4.35 -13.12
N LEU A 586 -21.31 4.94 -14.08
CA LEU A 586 -21.60 6.27 -14.63
C LEU A 586 -22.36 6.17 -15.96
N PRO A 587 -23.24 7.14 -16.28
CA PRO A 587 -24.06 7.13 -17.50
C PRO A 587 -23.27 7.58 -18.74
N TYR A 588 -22.18 6.88 -19.05
CA TYR A 588 -21.36 7.15 -20.24
C TYR A 588 -22.13 6.96 -21.55
N ARG A 589 -21.76 7.73 -22.57
CA ARG A 589 -22.34 7.65 -23.90
C ARG A 589 -21.36 6.92 -24.85
N PRO A 590 -21.78 5.82 -25.49
CA PRO A 590 -20.87 5.04 -26.32
C PRO A 590 -20.48 5.78 -27.61
N GLY A 591 -19.18 5.74 -27.93
CA GLY A 591 -18.61 6.29 -29.17
C GLY A 591 -18.10 7.71 -29.01
N ALA A 592 -17.57 8.27 -30.10
CA ALA A 592 -17.07 9.65 -30.11
C ALA A 592 -18.20 10.66 -29.84
N PRO A 593 -17.94 11.75 -29.12
CA PRO A 593 -18.98 12.72 -28.77
C PRO A 593 -19.47 13.48 -30.01
N SER A 594 -20.78 13.74 -30.04
CA SER A 594 -21.40 14.70 -30.95
C SER A 594 -21.02 16.14 -30.58
N ALA A 595 -21.30 17.10 -31.47
CA ALA A 595 -21.06 18.52 -31.18
C ALA A 595 -21.80 19.00 -29.92
N GLU A 596 -23.04 18.56 -29.70
CA GLU A 596 -23.81 18.90 -28.49
C GLU A 596 -23.17 18.35 -27.21
N GLN A 597 -22.65 17.11 -27.26
CA GLN A 597 -21.93 16.53 -26.12
C GLN A 597 -20.62 17.25 -25.85
N PHE A 598 -19.87 17.59 -26.90
CA PHE A 598 -18.64 18.34 -26.77
C PHE A 598 -18.89 19.75 -26.20
N ASP A 599 -19.95 20.43 -26.66
CA ASP A 599 -20.35 21.73 -26.13
C ASP A 599 -20.74 21.64 -24.65
N LEU A 600 -21.45 20.59 -24.24
CA LEU A 600 -21.72 20.29 -22.82
C LEU A 600 -20.42 20.06 -22.03
N GLY A 601 -19.46 19.32 -22.60
CA GLY A 601 -18.14 19.14 -22.01
C GLY A 601 -17.40 20.46 -21.80
N VAL A 602 -17.45 21.38 -22.78
CA VAL A 602 -16.89 22.74 -22.65
C VAL A 602 -17.59 23.55 -21.56
N ASP A 603 -18.91 23.45 -21.44
CA ASP A 603 -19.66 24.07 -20.34
C ASP A 603 -19.23 23.50 -18.96
N HIS A 604 -18.97 22.19 -18.87
CA HIS A 604 -18.42 21.57 -17.66
C HIS A 604 -16.99 22.04 -17.35
N LEU A 605 -16.15 22.27 -18.37
CA LEU A 605 -14.84 22.89 -18.18
C LEU A 605 -14.97 24.27 -17.53
N GLN A 606 -15.92 25.09 -17.97
CA GLN A 606 -16.23 26.39 -17.36
C GLN A 606 -16.72 26.26 -15.92
N MET A 607 -17.58 25.26 -15.66
CA MET A 607 -18.08 24.94 -14.32
C MET A 607 -16.95 24.63 -13.34
N PHE A 608 -15.91 23.92 -13.79
CA PHE A 608 -14.72 23.59 -13.00
C PHE A 608 -13.61 24.63 -13.09
N GLY A 609 -13.77 25.72 -13.86
CA GLY A 609 -12.70 26.72 -14.07
C GLY A 609 -11.45 26.11 -14.71
N VAL A 610 -11.65 25.17 -15.64
CA VAL A 610 -10.59 24.55 -16.42
C VAL A 610 -10.21 25.50 -17.55
N LYS A 611 -8.98 26.01 -17.48
CA LYS A 611 -8.51 27.06 -18.37
C LYS A 611 -8.05 26.54 -19.73
N TYR A 612 -7.51 25.31 -19.76
CA TYR A 612 -6.94 24.74 -20.97
C TYR A 612 -7.60 23.41 -21.33
N TYR A 613 -8.00 23.27 -22.59
CA TYR A 613 -8.39 22.00 -23.19
C TYR A 613 -7.35 21.57 -24.21
N MET A 614 -6.87 20.33 -24.12
CA MET A 614 -5.84 19.78 -24.99
C MET A 614 -6.46 18.67 -25.85
N ALA A 615 -6.57 18.89 -27.16
CA ALA A 615 -7.10 17.92 -28.11
C ALA A 615 -5.97 17.29 -28.92
N ILE A 616 -6.13 16.03 -29.33
CA ILE A 616 -5.14 15.30 -30.14
C ILE A 616 -5.74 14.69 -31.40
N SER A 617 -7.01 14.28 -31.36
CA SER A 617 -7.68 13.67 -32.51
C SER A 617 -8.29 14.74 -33.43
N GLU A 618 -8.27 14.48 -34.75
CA GLU A 618 -8.89 15.37 -35.73
C GLU A 618 -10.37 15.68 -35.43
N PRO A 619 -11.22 14.72 -34.99
CA PRO A 619 -12.59 15.04 -34.59
C PRO A 619 -12.67 16.07 -33.44
N MET A 620 -11.88 15.90 -32.37
CA MET A 620 -11.94 16.83 -31.23
C MET A 620 -11.32 18.18 -31.55
N ILE A 621 -10.26 18.21 -32.36
CA ILE A 621 -9.66 19.47 -32.86
C ILE A 621 -10.68 20.23 -33.72
N ALA A 622 -11.43 19.54 -34.59
CA ALA A 622 -12.44 20.17 -35.44
C ALA A 622 -13.61 20.74 -34.61
N LEU A 623 -14.09 20.01 -33.59
CA LEU A 623 -15.09 20.51 -32.66
C LEU A 623 -14.56 21.71 -31.85
N GLY A 624 -13.31 21.61 -31.38
CA GLY A 624 -12.62 22.68 -30.65
C GLY A 624 -12.55 23.99 -31.43
N ARG A 625 -12.19 23.91 -32.73
CA ARG A 625 -12.14 25.07 -33.64
C ARG A 625 -13.51 25.64 -34.00
N ALA A 626 -14.57 24.85 -33.91
CA ALA A 626 -15.94 25.28 -34.20
C ALA A 626 -16.64 25.92 -33.00
N ASN A 627 -16.23 25.59 -31.78
CA ASN A 627 -16.84 26.10 -30.55
C ASN A 627 -16.36 27.53 -30.24
N THR A 628 -17.29 28.46 -30.00
CA THR A 628 -16.96 29.89 -29.81
C THR A 628 -16.40 30.25 -28.43
N SER A 629 -16.48 29.34 -27.46
CA SER A 629 -15.92 29.50 -26.12
C SER A 629 -14.46 29.02 -26.04
N LEU A 630 -13.95 28.40 -27.11
CA LEU A 630 -12.59 27.90 -27.21
C LEU A 630 -11.76 28.75 -28.17
N LYS A 631 -10.55 29.08 -27.74
CA LYS A 631 -9.58 29.81 -28.56
C LYS A 631 -8.31 28.99 -28.67
N GLU A 632 -7.94 28.60 -29.89
CA GLU A 632 -6.66 27.93 -30.14
C GLU A 632 -5.51 28.86 -29.73
N VAL A 633 -4.65 28.41 -28.82
CA VAL A 633 -3.54 29.20 -28.25
C VAL A 633 -2.17 28.59 -28.49
N ALA A 634 -2.08 27.28 -28.76
CA ALA A 634 -0.83 26.62 -29.11
C ALA A 634 -1.07 25.31 -29.88
N SER A 635 -0.01 24.82 -30.51
CA SER A 635 0.09 23.47 -31.05
C SER A 635 1.47 22.89 -30.74
N SER A 636 1.53 21.58 -30.48
CA SER A 636 2.77 20.86 -30.18
C SER A 636 2.67 19.41 -30.63
N GLY A 637 3.40 19.06 -31.69
CA GLY A 637 3.25 17.75 -32.34
C GLY A 637 1.79 17.52 -32.78
N PRO A 638 1.15 16.42 -32.35
CA PRO A 638 -0.26 16.15 -32.68
C PRO A 638 -1.25 16.93 -31.81
N TRP A 639 -0.79 17.62 -30.76
CA TRP A 639 -1.65 18.32 -29.82
C TRP A 639 -2.03 19.72 -30.31
N VAL A 640 -3.28 20.10 -30.08
CA VAL A 640 -3.79 21.47 -30.18
C VAL A 640 -4.34 21.88 -28.82
N VAL A 641 -3.90 23.03 -28.31
CA VAL A 641 -4.33 23.56 -27.00
C VAL A 641 -5.26 24.73 -27.21
N PHE A 642 -6.41 24.67 -26.54
CA PHE A 642 -7.43 25.70 -26.52
C PHE A 642 -7.49 26.35 -25.13
N GLU A 643 -7.55 27.68 -25.09
CA GLU A 643 -7.97 28.44 -23.91
C GLU A 643 -9.50 28.46 -23.84
N VAL A 644 -10.05 28.16 -22.67
CA VAL A 644 -11.48 28.13 -22.39
C VAL A 644 -11.92 29.45 -21.76
N ALA A 645 -12.87 30.15 -22.36
CA ALA A 645 -13.45 31.38 -21.82
C ALA A 645 -14.38 31.10 -20.62
N GLY A 646 -14.55 32.05 -19.69
CA GLY A 646 -15.51 31.96 -18.57
C GLY A 646 -15.08 31.02 -17.44
N THR A 647 -13.77 31.03 -17.13
CA THR A 647 -13.13 30.06 -16.21
C THR A 647 -12.76 30.66 -14.85
N GLU A 648 -13.38 31.79 -14.47
CA GLU A 648 -13.17 32.44 -13.18
C GLU A 648 -13.40 31.44 -12.03
N LEU A 649 -12.44 31.30 -11.11
CA LEU A 649 -12.47 30.30 -10.04
C LEU A 649 -13.44 30.64 -8.91
N VAL A 650 -13.81 31.92 -8.76
CA VAL A 650 -14.73 32.40 -7.73
C VAL A 650 -15.75 33.32 -8.38
N THR A 651 -17.02 32.97 -8.28
CA THR A 651 -18.12 33.69 -8.95
C THR A 651 -19.34 33.79 -8.05
N ALA A 652 -20.06 34.91 -8.11
CA ALA A 652 -21.37 35.01 -7.45
C ALA A 652 -22.39 34.10 -8.15
N LEU A 653 -23.27 33.44 -7.38
CA LEU A 653 -24.38 32.66 -7.93
C LEU A 653 -25.57 33.57 -8.20
N ASP A 654 -26.22 33.37 -9.35
CA ASP A 654 -27.41 34.14 -9.76
C ASP A 654 -28.66 33.80 -8.94
N ASN A 655 -28.73 32.59 -8.37
CA ASN A 655 -29.84 32.11 -7.55
C ASN A 655 -29.34 31.42 -6.28
N ASN A 656 -30.18 31.41 -5.25
CA ASN A 656 -29.89 30.66 -4.03
C ASN A 656 -29.82 29.15 -4.33
N PRO A 657 -28.79 28.44 -3.82
CA PRO A 657 -28.74 26.99 -3.87
C PRO A 657 -29.94 26.33 -3.18
N ALA A 658 -30.19 25.07 -3.53
CA ALA A 658 -31.17 24.22 -2.87
C ALA A 658 -30.47 23.14 -2.06
N VAL A 659 -30.79 23.01 -0.78
CA VAL A 659 -30.14 22.03 0.08
C VAL A 659 -30.85 20.69 -0.05
N LEU A 660 -30.10 19.67 -0.49
CA LEU A 660 -30.57 18.30 -0.57
C LEU A 660 -30.62 17.67 0.82
N THR A 661 -31.77 17.10 1.17
CA THR A 661 -31.99 16.41 2.44
C THR A 661 -31.98 14.89 2.25
N GLY A 662 -31.61 14.14 3.30
CA GLY A 662 -31.63 12.68 3.28
C GLY A 662 -30.46 12.02 2.55
N ILE A 663 -29.37 12.76 2.28
CA ILE A 663 -28.14 12.21 1.68
C ILE A 663 -27.06 12.09 2.74
N ASP A 664 -26.66 10.86 3.06
CA ASP A 664 -25.70 10.52 4.11
C ASP A 664 -24.45 9.79 3.60
N THR A 665 -24.40 9.46 2.31
CA THR A 665 -23.28 8.73 1.69
C THR A 665 -22.70 9.46 0.48
N ALA A 666 -21.41 9.21 0.18
CA ALA A 666 -20.77 9.70 -1.06
C ALA A 666 -21.50 9.23 -2.32
N HIS A 667 -21.91 7.96 -2.35
CA HIS A 667 -22.61 7.38 -3.48
C HIS A 667 -24.01 8.00 -3.64
N GLY A 668 -24.77 8.15 -2.55
CA GLY A 668 -26.07 8.83 -2.60
C GLY A 668 -25.98 10.29 -3.06
N TRP A 669 -24.88 10.99 -2.76
CA TRP A 669 -24.64 12.32 -3.32
C TRP A 669 -24.39 12.28 -4.83
N LEU A 670 -23.58 11.33 -5.29
CA LEU A 670 -23.29 11.16 -6.71
C LEU A 670 -24.58 10.88 -7.49
N ASP A 671 -25.38 9.92 -7.03
CA ASP A 671 -26.66 9.55 -7.65
C ASP A 671 -27.65 10.72 -7.72
N ALA A 672 -27.66 11.56 -6.69
CA ALA A 672 -28.55 12.73 -6.64
C ALA A 672 -28.09 13.87 -7.56
N VAL A 673 -26.78 14.04 -7.76
CA VAL A 673 -26.22 15.20 -8.45
C VAL A 673 -25.91 14.94 -9.91
N VAL A 674 -25.58 13.70 -10.33
CA VAL A 674 -25.29 13.38 -11.74
C VAL A 674 -26.45 13.74 -12.70
N PRO A 675 -27.73 13.50 -12.37
CA PRO A 675 -28.83 13.93 -13.23
C PRO A 675 -28.92 15.45 -13.41
N TRP A 676 -28.64 16.23 -12.36
CA TRP A 676 -28.55 17.69 -12.44
C TRP A 676 -27.32 18.13 -13.25
N TYR A 677 -26.19 17.45 -13.05
CA TYR A 677 -24.92 17.75 -13.71
C TYR A 677 -25.07 17.64 -15.22
N LEU A 678 -25.66 16.55 -15.71
CA LEU A 678 -25.82 16.28 -17.15
C LEU A 678 -26.98 17.03 -17.83
N ASP A 679 -27.75 17.83 -17.08
CA ASP A 679 -28.90 18.58 -17.60
C ASP A 679 -28.71 20.09 -17.37
N LYS A 680 -28.17 20.77 -18.39
CA LYS A 680 -27.93 22.22 -18.39
C LYS A 680 -29.16 23.05 -18.02
N SER A 681 -30.38 22.55 -18.27
CA SER A 681 -31.61 23.28 -17.92
C SER A 681 -31.82 23.42 -16.40
N GLN A 682 -31.17 22.58 -15.59
CA GLN A 682 -31.30 22.57 -14.14
C GLN A 682 -30.22 23.39 -13.42
N TRP A 683 -29.18 23.86 -14.11
CA TRP A 683 -28.05 24.59 -13.50
C TRP A 683 -28.41 25.97 -12.94
N ASN A 684 -29.64 26.44 -13.15
CA ASN A 684 -30.16 27.66 -12.53
C ASN A 684 -30.16 27.58 -11.01
N VAL A 685 -30.31 26.39 -10.42
CA VAL A 685 -30.25 26.20 -8.96
C VAL A 685 -29.29 25.07 -8.64
N TRP A 686 -28.29 25.38 -7.82
CA TRP A 686 -27.24 24.44 -7.47
C TRP A 686 -27.63 23.56 -6.28
N PRO A 687 -27.46 22.22 -6.35
CA PRO A 687 -27.70 21.34 -5.21
C PRO A 687 -26.59 21.48 -4.17
N SER A 688 -26.93 21.71 -2.92
CA SER A 688 -26.00 21.89 -1.80
C SER A 688 -26.23 20.87 -0.68
N SER A 689 -25.16 20.50 0.04
CA SER A 689 -25.25 19.62 1.22
C SER A 689 -25.67 20.37 2.48
N GLY A 690 -25.66 21.71 2.44
CA GLY A 690 -25.98 22.58 3.56
C GLY A 690 -26.04 24.04 3.12
N GLY A 691 -26.43 24.92 4.04
CA GLY A 691 -26.57 26.33 3.76
C GLY A 691 -27.36 27.06 4.85
N PRO A 692 -27.53 28.38 4.71
CA PRO A 692 -28.44 29.18 5.52
C PRO A 692 -29.84 28.58 5.66
N GLU A 693 -30.55 28.90 6.75
CA GLU A 693 -31.89 28.38 7.05
C GLU A 693 -32.96 28.84 6.05
N ASP A 694 -32.76 29.97 5.40
CA ASP A 694 -33.68 30.56 4.41
C ASP A 694 -33.55 29.95 3.01
N TRP A 695 -32.49 29.18 2.73
CA TRP A 695 -32.41 28.40 1.51
C TRP A 695 -33.43 27.26 1.52
N GLN A 696 -34.03 26.98 0.38
CA GLN A 696 -34.98 25.88 0.26
C GLN A 696 -34.33 24.53 0.60
N ARG A 697 -35.09 23.67 1.29
CA ARG A 697 -34.73 22.28 1.58
C ARG A 697 -35.59 21.39 0.71
N ILE A 698 -34.96 20.56 -0.10
CA ILE A 698 -35.64 19.67 -1.05
C ILE A 698 -35.20 18.23 -0.89
N THR A 699 -36.00 17.31 -1.39
CA THR A 699 -35.67 15.89 -1.53
C THR A 699 -35.12 15.59 -2.93
N VAL A 700 -34.44 14.45 -3.10
CA VAL A 700 -33.87 14.07 -4.40
C VAL A 700 -35.00 13.89 -5.44
N GLY A 701 -34.85 14.53 -6.61
CA GLY A 701 -35.84 14.51 -7.70
C GLY A 701 -36.93 15.58 -7.60
N GLU A 702 -37.01 16.31 -6.49
CA GLU A 702 -37.88 17.48 -6.35
C GLU A 702 -37.30 18.68 -7.12
N GLN A 703 -38.13 19.37 -7.90
CA GLN A 703 -37.70 20.52 -8.68
C GLN A 703 -37.59 21.77 -7.78
N PRO A 704 -36.41 22.39 -7.65
CA PRO A 704 -36.24 23.57 -6.81
C PRO A 704 -36.90 24.80 -7.43
N SER A 705 -37.39 25.69 -6.57
CA SER A 705 -37.81 27.03 -6.96
C SER A 705 -36.61 27.92 -7.28
N VAL A 706 -36.72 28.77 -8.30
CA VAL A 706 -35.65 29.72 -8.66
C VAL A 706 -35.81 30.98 -7.81
N VAL A 707 -34.85 31.22 -6.92
CA VAL A 707 -34.83 32.40 -6.04
C VAL A 707 -33.61 33.26 -6.39
N PRO A 708 -33.79 34.38 -7.13
CA PRO A 708 -32.68 35.22 -7.56
C PRO A 708 -31.93 35.85 -6.39
N THR A 709 -30.61 35.96 -6.53
CA THR A 709 -29.75 36.68 -5.59
C THR A 709 -29.60 38.14 -6.00
N THR A 710 -28.97 38.93 -5.13
CA THR A 710 -28.51 40.26 -5.52
C THR A 710 -27.17 40.13 -6.24
N PRO A 711 -27.01 40.69 -7.45
CA PRO A 711 -25.71 40.70 -8.14
C PRO A 711 -24.63 41.36 -7.29
N VAL A 712 -23.47 40.71 -7.22
CA VAL A 712 -22.31 41.14 -6.44
C VAL A 712 -21.06 40.97 -7.29
N ALA A 713 -20.18 41.98 -7.26
CA ALA A 713 -18.87 41.87 -7.89
C ALA A 713 -17.91 41.10 -6.97
N VAL A 714 -17.22 40.11 -7.54
CA VAL A 714 -16.11 39.41 -6.89
C VAL A 714 -14.81 39.94 -7.49
N THR A 715 -13.88 40.36 -6.63
CA THR A 715 -12.60 40.95 -7.05
C THR A 715 -11.45 40.41 -6.19
N ASN A 716 -10.21 40.71 -6.59
CA ASN A 716 -9.00 40.36 -5.82
C ASN A 716 -8.94 38.87 -5.44
N VAL A 717 -9.31 38.00 -6.37
CA VAL A 717 -9.26 36.55 -6.18
C VAL A 717 -7.79 36.11 -6.15
N GLU A 718 -7.37 35.57 -5.02
CA GLU A 718 -6.04 34.98 -4.82
C GLU A 718 -6.19 33.51 -4.42
N THR A 719 -5.46 32.64 -5.09
CA THR A 719 -5.46 31.19 -4.81
C THR A 719 -4.04 30.73 -4.50
N GLY A 720 -3.87 30.14 -3.33
CA GLY A 720 -2.64 29.44 -2.94
C GLY A 720 -2.84 27.93 -2.96
N THR A 721 -1.84 27.20 -2.44
CA THR A 721 -1.89 25.74 -2.33
C THR A 721 -3.02 25.27 -1.43
N ASP A 722 -3.21 25.88 -0.26
CA ASP A 722 -4.20 25.49 0.76
C ASP A 722 -5.07 26.68 1.24
N SER A 723 -5.13 27.75 0.44
CA SER A 723 -5.88 28.98 0.74
C SER A 723 -6.54 29.58 -0.51
N ILE A 724 -7.70 30.21 -0.33
CA ILE A 724 -8.40 30.98 -1.36
C ILE A 724 -8.95 32.25 -0.69
N SER A 725 -8.70 33.43 -1.24
CA SER A 725 -9.26 34.69 -0.74
C SER A 725 -9.81 35.54 -1.87
N PHE A 726 -10.80 36.37 -1.55
CA PHE A 726 -11.43 37.28 -2.49
C PHE A 726 -12.21 38.36 -1.75
N ASP A 727 -12.50 39.44 -2.47
CA ASP A 727 -13.37 40.51 -1.99
C ASP A 727 -14.72 40.49 -2.70
N VAL A 728 -15.75 40.87 -1.97
CA VAL A 728 -17.11 41.06 -2.49
C VAL A 728 -17.56 42.50 -2.28
N SER A 729 -18.27 43.05 -3.27
CA SER A 729 -18.80 44.43 -3.18
C SER A 729 -19.85 44.62 -2.08
N ARG A 730 -20.46 43.53 -1.59
CA ARG A 730 -21.34 43.51 -0.42
C ARG A 730 -21.52 42.08 0.11
N PRO A 731 -21.70 41.90 1.43
CA PRO A 731 -22.04 40.60 2.01
C PRO A 731 -23.44 40.08 1.64
N GLY A 732 -23.66 38.78 1.86
CA GLY A 732 -24.98 38.13 1.81
C GLY A 732 -25.34 37.36 0.53
N THR A 733 -24.62 37.56 -0.57
CA THR A 733 -24.84 36.79 -1.82
C THR A 733 -24.00 35.52 -1.82
N PRO A 734 -24.57 34.33 -2.11
CA PRO A 734 -23.78 33.10 -2.21
C PRO A 734 -22.72 33.18 -3.31
N ILE A 735 -21.50 32.80 -2.94
CA ILE A 735 -20.33 32.78 -3.83
C ILE A 735 -19.90 31.33 -4.04
N LEU A 736 -19.87 30.93 -5.31
CA LEU A 736 -19.30 29.66 -5.76
C LEU A 736 -17.78 29.76 -5.76
N VAL A 737 -17.14 28.77 -5.15
CA VAL A 737 -15.69 28.57 -5.19
C VAL A 737 -15.45 27.25 -5.94
N LYS A 738 -14.88 27.33 -7.14
CA LYS A 738 -14.61 26.20 -8.03
C LYS A 738 -13.38 25.41 -7.57
N ALA A 739 -13.34 25.03 -6.29
CA ALA A 739 -12.37 24.10 -5.72
C ALA A 739 -13.12 22.97 -5.03
N SER A 740 -12.55 21.77 -5.07
CA SER A 740 -13.21 20.59 -4.53
C SER A 740 -13.48 20.73 -3.03
N TYR A 741 -14.66 20.32 -2.60
CA TYR A 741 -15.04 20.33 -1.19
C TYR A 741 -14.35 19.20 -0.43
N PHE A 742 -13.90 19.53 0.78
CA PHE A 742 -13.54 18.59 1.82
C PHE A 742 -13.77 19.24 3.19
N PRO A 743 -14.20 18.51 4.24
CA PRO A 743 -14.57 19.07 5.54
C PRO A 743 -13.47 19.77 6.35
N ASN A 744 -12.22 19.83 5.85
CA ASN A 744 -11.13 20.58 6.49
C ASN A 744 -11.08 22.05 6.07
N TRP A 745 -11.79 22.41 5.01
CA TRP A 745 -11.92 23.81 4.60
C TRP A 745 -12.69 24.61 5.64
N GLN A 746 -12.14 25.76 6.00
CA GLN A 746 -12.70 26.67 6.99
C GLN A 746 -12.74 28.06 6.37
N ALA A 747 -13.86 28.76 6.53
CA ALA A 747 -14.04 30.12 6.04
C ALA A 747 -13.93 31.15 7.18
N SER A 748 -13.36 32.30 6.86
CA SER A 748 -13.39 33.52 7.67
C SER A 748 -14.01 34.65 6.84
N GLY A 749 -14.83 35.49 7.47
CA GLY A 749 -15.60 36.50 6.76
C GLY A 749 -16.78 35.96 5.95
N ALA A 750 -17.14 34.68 6.13
CA ALA A 750 -18.28 34.03 5.49
C ALA A 750 -18.81 32.86 6.32
N ASP A 751 -20.09 32.54 6.13
CA ASP A 751 -20.67 31.27 6.58
C ASP A 751 -20.39 30.16 5.55
N GLY A 752 -20.25 28.92 6.04
CA GLY A 752 -19.81 27.77 5.25
C GLY A 752 -18.32 27.43 5.47
N PRO A 753 -17.62 26.82 4.49
CA PRO A 753 -18.12 26.41 3.17
C PRO A 753 -19.01 25.17 3.24
N TRP A 754 -19.97 25.07 2.32
CA TRP A 754 -20.77 23.86 2.10
C TRP A 754 -20.39 23.19 0.78
N ARG A 755 -20.59 21.87 0.70
CA ARG A 755 -20.45 21.13 -0.55
C ARG A 755 -21.60 21.51 -1.48
N VAL A 756 -21.29 21.85 -2.72
CA VAL A 756 -22.28 22.08 -3.78
C VAL A 756 -21.96 21.16 -4.96
N GLY A 757 -22.96 20.70 -5.72
CA GLY A 757 -22.71 19.86 -6.91
C GLY A 757 -21.80 20.59 -7.89
N PRO A 758 -20.83 19.96 -8.56
CA PRO A 758 -20.43 18.54 -8.60
C PRO A 758 -19.36 18.13 -7.54
N ASN A 759 -19.45 18.60 -6.29
CA ASN A 759 -18.38 18.57 -5.25
C ASN A 759 -17.49 19.82 -5.20
N LEU A 760 -18.03 20.98 -5.57
CA LEU A 760 -17.39 22.28 -5.34
C LEU A 760 -17.79 22.87 -3.99
N MET A 761 -17.37 24.10 -3.71
CA MET A 761 -17.71 24.80 -2.47
C MET A 761 -18.61 26.02 -2.72
N VAL A 762 -19.50 26.30 -1.79
CA VAL A 762 -20.24 27.57 -1.71
C VAL A 762 -20.09 28.19 -0.34
N VAL A 763 -19.91 29.51 -0.29
CA VAL A 763 -19.86 30.32 0.94
C VAL A 763 -20.84 31.48 0.86
N VAL A 764 -21.31 31.98 1.99
CA VAL A 764 -22.11 33.21 2.07
C VAL A 764 -21.32 34.27 2.84
N PRO A 765 -20.78 35.30 2.17
CA PRO A 765 -19.98 36.32 2.83
C PRO A 765 -20.76 37.05 3.93
N THR A 766 -20.12 37.20 5.09
CA THR A 766 -20.56 38.02 6.23
C THR A 766 -19.72 39.29 6.38
N SER A 767 -18.61 39.38 5.62
CA SER A 767 -17.71 40.52 5.47
C SER A 767 -17.43 40.78 3.98
N GLU A 768 -16.89 41.95 3.65
CA GLU A 768 -16.43 42.27 2.29
C GLU A 768 -15.20 41.47 1.88
N HIS A 769 -14.36 41.06 2.83
CA HIS A 769 -13.20 40.21 2.59
C HIS A 769 -13.46 38.80 3.10
N VAL A 770 -13.27 37.81 2.23
CA VAL A 770 -13.46 36.38 2.54
C VAL A 770 -12.16 35.62 2.33
N SER A 771 -11.85 34.72 3.26
CA SER A 771 -10.72 33.80 3.13
C SER A 771 -11.13 32.39 3.52
N LEU A 772 -10.83 31.41 2.67
CA LEU A 772 -10.91 29.99 2.95
C LEU A 772 -9.51 29.44 3.15
N HIS A 773 -9.33 28.58 4.15
CA HIS A 773 -8.09 27.84 4.35
C HIS A 773 -8.36 26.36 4.63
N TYR A 774 -7.51 25.46 4.14
CA TYR A 774 -7.55 24.06 4.50
C TYR A 774 -6.71 23.84 5.77
N GLY A 775 -7.38 23.46 6.86
CA GLY A 775 -6.75 23.39 8.18
C GLY A 775 -7.00 22.09 8.94
N MET A 776 -6.34 21.97 10.08
CA MET A 776 -6.60 20.90 11.04
C MET A 776 -7.96 21.12 11.73
N THR A 777 -8.64 20.03 12.03
CA THR A 777 -9.94 19.97 12.72
C THR A 777 -9.79 19.24 14.06
N PRO A 778 -10.81 19.22 14.93
CA PRO A 778 -10.79 18.45 16.18
C PRO A 778 -10.48 16.95 15.99
N ILE A 779 -10.90 16.36 14.87
CA ILE A 779 -10.57 14.96 14.52
C ILE A 779 -9.05 14.81 14.42
N ASP A 780 -8.38 15.72 13.72
CA ASP A 780 -6.95 15.61 13.45
C ASP A 780 -6.13 15.84 14.74
N TYR A 781 -6.51 16.82 15.57
CA TYR A 781 -5.90 17.04 16.89
C TYR A 781 -6.05 15.83 17.82
N GLY A 782 -7.26 15.25 17.91
CA GLY A 782 -7.51 14.05 18.70
C GLY A 782 -6.70 12.84 18.21
N SER A 783 -6.55 12.71 16.90
CA SER A 783 -5.79 11.62 16.27
C SER A 783 -4.29 11.70 16.59
N TRP A 784 -3.71 12.91 16.55
CA TRP A 784 -2.32 13.13 16.98
C TRP A 784 -2.11 12.87 18.47
N LEU A 785 -3.06 13.28 19.32
CA LEU A 785 -2.99 12.97 20.76
C LEU A 785 -2.94 11.45 21.00
N LEU A 786 -3.80 10.68 20.32
CA LEU A 786 -3.77 9.21 20.40
C LEU A 786 -2.42 8.64 19.96
N THR A 787 -1.82 9.17 18.89
CA THR A 787 -0.49 8.77 18.45
C THR A 787 0.60 9.10 19.46
N LEU A 788 0.58 10.29 20.08
CA LEU A 788 1.55 10.66 21.12
C LEU A 788 1.44 9.76 22.35
N LEU A 789 0.23 9.43 22.77
CA LEU A 789 -0.01 8.46 23.85
C LEU A 789 0.50 7.06 23.47
N ALA A 790 0.32 6.64 22.21
CA ALA A 790 0.84 5.38 21.72
C ALA A 790 2.38 5.36 21.67
N ILE A 791 3.04 6.49 21.32
CA ILE A 791 4.50 6.63 21.40
C ILE A 791 4.98 6.47 22.85
N ALA A 792 4.32 7.11 23.81
CA ALA A 792 4.64 6.94 25.23
C ALA A 792 4.44 5.48 25.68
N ALA A 793 3.35 4.84 25.27
CA ALA A 793 3.07 3.44 25.54
C ALA A 793 4.09 2.49 24.89
N LEU A 794 4.58 2.81 23.68
CA LEU A 794 5.65 2.07 23.01
C LEU A 794 6.94 2.09 23.83
N VAL A 795 7.34 3.27 24.33
CA VAL A 795 8.50 3.41 25.22
C VAL A 795 8.28 2.63 26.51
N ALA A 796 7.08 2.68 27.09
CA ALA A 796 6.74 1.89 28.27
C ALA A 796 6.85 0.37 27.99
N LEU A 797 6.34 -0.13 26.87
CA LEU A 797 6.47 -1.54 26.47
C LEU A 797 7.94 -1.96 26.29
N ALA A 798 8.77 -1.07 25.76
CA ALA A 798 10.20 -1.32 25.62
C ALA A 798 10.90 -1.42 26.99
N ARG A 799 10.47 -0.63 27.98
CA ARG A 799 11.02 -0.62 29.35
C ARG A 799 10.49 -1.75 30.25
N LEU A 800 9.19 -2.05 30.17
CA LEU A 800 8.53 -3.09 30.97
C LEU A 800 8.99 -4.51 30.61
N GLY A 801 9.65 -4.69 29.46
CA GLY A 801 10.31 -5.93 29.11
C GLY A 801 9.36 -7.12 28.96
N THR A 802 9.82 -8.28 29.45
CA THR A 802 9.23 -9.61 29.17
C THR A 802 8.01 -9.87 30.05
N LEU A 803 6.90 -10.32 29.46
CA LEU A 803 5.79 -10.89 30.23
C LEU A 803 6.13 -12.31 30.68
N ALA A 804 5.87 -12.63 31.96
CA ALA A 804 6.04 -13.97 32.47
C ALA A 804 5.02 -14.92 31.81
N MET A 805 5.49 -15.78 30.92
CA MET A 805 4.67 -16.79 30.27
C MET A 805 4.74 -18.09 31.08
N PRO A 806 3.61 -18.68 31.49
CA PRO A 806 3.65 -19.98 32.15
C PRO A 806 4.22 -21.03 31.19
N GLU A 807 4.99 -21.96 31.75
CA GLU A 807 5.59 -23.03 30.95
C GLU A 807 4.49 -23.82 30.23
N PRO A 808 4.63 -24.05 28.92
CA PRO A 808 3.65 -24.84 28.20
C PRO A 808 3.66 -26.26 28.77
N LYS A 809 2.50 -26.74 29.26
CA LYS A 809 2.32 -28.16 29.55
C LYS A 809 2.69 -28.95 28.28
N PRO A 810 3.59 -29.96 28.36
CA PRO A 810 3.82 -30.88 27.26
C PRO A 810 2.49 -31.48 26.80
N TRP A 811 2.31 -31.68 25.49
CA TRP A 811 1.05 -32.20 24.95
C TRP A 811 0.66 -33.56 25.55
N PHE A 812 1.64 -34.32 26.05
CA PHE A 812 1.48 -35.50 26.90
C PHE A 812 2.67 -35.62 27.86
N THR A 813 2.46 -36.21 29.03
CA THR A 813 3.53 -36.71 29.90
C THR A 813 4.35 -37.72 29.10
N ARG A 814 5.67 -37.47 28.96
CA ARG A 814 6.59 -38.59 28.66
C ARG A 814 6.37 -39.59 29.79
N ARG A 815 5.90 -40.79 29.47
CA ARG A 815 6.09 -41.93 30.39
C ARG A 815 7.60 -42.09 30.47
N SER A 816 8.21 -41.71 31.59
CA SER A 816 9.61 -42.02 31.82
C SER A 816 9.77 -43.54 31.73
N PRO A 817 10.72 -44.05 30.95
CA PRO A 817 11.14 -45.43 31.06
C PRO A 817 12.09 -45.50 32.26
N ASP A 818 11.56 -45.42 33.48
CA ASP A 818 12.30 -45.75 34.69
C ASP A 818 11.31 -45.95 35.84
N SER A 819 10.85 -47.20 35.97
CA SER A 819 10.48 -47.81 37.25
C SER A 819 10.40 -49.32 37.07
N THR A 820 11.54 -49.95 36.84
CA THR A 820 11.72 -51.38 37.11
C THR A 820 12.65 -51.49 38.32
N THR A 821 12.09 -51.69 39.51
CA THR A 821 12.58 -52.63 40.54
C THR A 821 11.76 -52.53 41.83
N GLU A 822 11.33 -53.72 42.30
CA GLU A 822 11.07 -54.13 43.69
C GLU A 822 9.83 -53.51 44.39
N GLY A 823 8.93 -54.24 45.05
CA GLY A 823 8.92 -55.60 45.61
C GLY A 823 8.21 -55.52 46.98
N ASP A 824 7.37 -56.52 47.29
CA ASP A 824 6.63 -56.78 48.56
C ASP A 824 5.47 -55.84 48.96
N SER A 825 4.40 -56.27 49.63
CA SER A 825 3.68 -57.54 49.85
C SER A 825 2.45 -57.17 50.72
N ASP A 826 1.46 -58.07 50.81
CA ASP A 826 0.42 -58.16 51.84
C ASP A 826 -0.90 -57.36 51.65
N GLU A 827 -1.86 -58.04 51.00
CA GLU A 827 -3.15 -58.55 51.53
C GLU A 827 -4.11 -57.71 52.41
N PRO A 828 -5.41 -58.08 52.51
CA PRO A 828 -6.55 -57.20 52.21
C PRO A 828 -7.49 -56.93 53.40
N GLU A 829 -8.48 -56.04 53.25
CA GLU A 829 -9.78 -56.02 53.98
C GLU A 829 -10.65 -54.86 53.41
N SER A 830 -11.77 -55.13 52.72
CA SER A 830 -13.14 -55.34 53.21
C SER A 830 -13.82 -54.13 53.87
N GLY A 831 -14.94 -53.70 53.29
CA GLY A 831 -16.19 -53.60 54.04
C GLY A 831 -16.64 -52.24 54.58
N SER A 832 -17.82 -51.85 54.09
CA SER A 832 -18.94 -51.17 54.78
C SER A 832 -18.78 -49.72 55.26
N ASP A 833 -19.48 -48.85 54.52
CA ASP A 833 -20.77 -48.23 54.88
C ASP A 833 -21.02 -47.56 56.24
N ASP A 834 -22.00 -46.65 56.16
CA ASP A 834 -22.70 -45.88 57.19
C ASP A 834 -22.06 -44.52 57.56
N GLY A 835 -22.74 -43.37 57.42
CA GLY A 835 -24.15 -43.13 57.15
C GLY A 835 -24.67 -41.99 58.04
N ALA A 836 -25.39 -41.06 57.41
CA ALA A 836 -26.29 -40.07 57.98
C ALA A 836 -25.67 -38.91 58.80
N GLY A 837 -26.17 -37.68 58.72
CA GLY A 837 -27.35 -37.11 58.05
C GLY A 837 -27.28 -35.60 58.29
N GLY A 838 -27.57 -34.77 57.29
CA GLY A 838 -28.88 -34.16 57.12
C GLY A 838 -28.88 -32.74 57.69
N THR A 839 -29.52 -31.71 57.16
CA THR A 839 -30.44 -31.54 56.04
C THR A 839 -30.56 -30.01 55.84
N GLY A 840 -30.51 -29.51 54.62
CA GLY A 840 -31.68 -28.93 53.93
C GLY A 840 -31.34 -27.49 53.57
N GLY A 841 -31.59 -26.92 52.40
CA GLY A 841 -32.55 -27.11 51.29
C GLY A 841 -32.79 -25.67 50.77
N ALA A 842 -33.10 -25.31 49.53
CA ALA A 842 -33.57 -25.90 48.29
C ALA A 842 -33.16 -24.90 47.18
N GLY A 843 -33.25 -25.08 45.85
CA GLY A 843 -33.91 -25.95 44.87
C GLY A 843 -33.67 -25.25 43.50
N SER A 844 -33.77 -25.77 42.29
CA SER A 844 -34.38 -26.93 41.59
C SER A 844 -33.62 -27.02 40.23
N ILE A 845 -33.05 -28.11 39.70
CA ILE A 845 -33.57 -29.41 39.22
C ILE A 845 -34.74 -29.25 38.23
N ASP A 846 -34.85 -29.92 37.07
CA ASP A 846 -33.97 -30.62 36.12
C ASP A 846 -34.90 -31.22 35.03
N ALA A 847 -34.30 -31.78 33.98
CA ALA A 847 -34.77 -32.94 33.20
C ALA A 847 -35.87 -32.78 32.10
N ALA A 848 -35.94 -33.59 31.02
CA ALA A 848 -35.03 -34.50 30.29
C ALA A 848 -35.82 -35.21 29.13
N ILE A 849 -35.10 -35.95 28.26
CA ILE A 849 -35.49 -37.16 27.44
C ILE A 849 -36.25 -36.92 26.10
N PHE A 850 -35.67 -37.15 24.90
CA PHE A 850 -35.59 -38.38 24.02
C PHE A 850 -36.99 -38.90 23.56
N ASP A 851 -37.35 -39.18 22.29
CA ASP A 851 -36.77 -40.04 21.22
C ASP A 851 -37.58 -39.82 19.86
N PRO A 852 -37.40 -40.53 18.71
CA PRO A 852 -37.53 -39.94 17.36
C PRO A 852 -38.57 -40.68 16.46
N THR A 853 -38.49 -40.41 15.15
CA THR A 853 -39.09 -41.11 13.98
C THR A 853 -40.51 -40.73 13.53
N SER A 854 -40.62 -40.17 12.32
CA SER A 854 -41.31 -40.81 11.17
C SER A 854 -41.17 -39.96 9.89
N SER A 855 -41.06 -40.68 8.78
CA SER A 855 -40.98 -40.26 7.37
C SER A 855 -42.34 -39.83 6.80
N ILE A 856 -42.35 -39.02 5.72
CA ILE A 856 -43.01 -39.29 4.40
C ILE A 856 -42.95 -38.04 3.49
N ILE A 857 -42.30 -38.20 2.33
CA ILE A 857 -42.62 -37.80 0.94
C ILE A 857 -43.26 -36.42 0.65
N GLY A 858 -42.63 -35.69 -0.29
CA GLY A 858 -43.28 -34.66 -1.12
C GLY A 858 -42.27 -33.92 -2.01
N ASP A 859 -42.22 -34.29 -3.29
CA ASP A 859 -41.60 -33.53 -4.40
C ASP A 859 -42.16 -32.10 -4.45
N ASP A 860 -41.34 -31.13 -4.89
CA ASP A 860 -41.65 -30.31 -6.07
C ASP A 860 -40.48 -29.43 -6.52
N GLN A 861 -40.49 -29.18 -7.83
CA GLN A 861 -39.47 -28.57 -8.65
C GLN A 861 -39.43 -27.01 -8.60
N GLU A 862 -38.39 -26.49 -9.30
CA GLU A 862 -38.39 -25.31 -10.18
C GLU A 862 -37.76 -23.98 -9.70
N GLN A 863 -36.73 -23.61 -10.49
CA GLN A 863 -36.43 -22.28 -11.06
C GLN A 863 -36.21 -21.07 -10.14
N SER A 864 -34.95 -20.64 -9.99
CA SER A 864 -34.38 -19.43 -10.64
C SER A 864 -32.92 -19.24 -10.24
#